data_AF-A0A946JY67-F1
#
_entry.id   AF-A0A946JY67-F1
#
_cell.length_a   1.000
_cell.length_b   1.000
_cell.length_c   1.000
_cell.angle_alpha   90.00
_cell.angle_beta   90.00
_cell.angle_gamma   90.00
#
_symmetry.space_group_name_H-M   'P 1'
#
loop_
_entity.id
_entity.type
_entity.pdbx_description
1 polymer ?
#
loop_
_entity_poly.entity_id
_entity_poly.type
_entity_poly.pdbx_seq_one_letter_code
_entity_poly.pdbx_strand_id
1 'polypeptide(L)'
;MINPLLEHHTLPPFNSIAPEHIVPAIETILKALRVGIEELLETRPYSYESVVKARENLEDKLHHAWSPISHLNSVMNSVELRDAHTACLAMITDYYTEVGQNRSLFEAYQAIAESAQYDSLSPAGRKVIDNALRDFRLSGIDLPESEQARFSELAREISGLNSVFNNNVLDATQAWQKLITEESDLPGVPHNALVSMHQNAVDKGLQGYLLTLDAPCYLAIMTHCDDRTLRHELYTAFGTRASNFGPNAGEFDNSDVMHALLSARLEQAKLLGFKNYAELSVARKMARSAEEVLGFLKNLAEKSRPFARNDFETLVTFADKNGGPEDLKPWDVPYYAEKLKKASFDISEEELRPYFPAPTVLKGMFEVVRRLFDIEVVPCDGMSVWHQDVLTYEIRKDGVSIARFYFDLYARASKRGGAWMDDCRVRRVDASGSLQLPVAYLTCNFGGPLGDDPALLSHNEVVTLFHEFGHGLHHMLTRIDAAAVSGINGVAWDAVELPSQFMENFCWQAESLLFISGHYETGDPLPGDMLDKLLRAKNYNAAMMMVRQLEFGLFDFRLHVEFDPDDQKQVQHILDQVRQDVAVVLPPAEYAFQHGFSHIFGGGYAAGYYSYKWAEVLSADAFAKFLEDGIFNRQTGEKFLATILEKGGSEDAMDLFVAFRGREPEVEALLRQDGMVA
;
A
#
# COMPACT_ATOMS: atom_id res chain seq x y z
N MET A 1 -33.33 8.13 -15.27
CA MET A 1 -32.70 6.82 -15.46
C MET A 1 -32.58 6.15 -14.11
N ILE A 2 -32.59 4.82 -14.05
CA ILE A 2 -32.34 4.09 -12.79
C ILE A 2 -30.85 4.26 -12.45
N ASN A 3 -30.53 4.52 -11.18
CA ASN A 3 -29.16 4.72 -10.74
C ASN A 3 -28.47 3.35 -10.56
N PRO A 4 -27.38 3.06 -11.31
CA PRO A 4 -26.75 1.73 -11.29
C PRO A 4 -26.11 1.37 -9.93
N LEU A 5 -25.79 2.37 -9.09
CA LEU A 5 -25.26 2.14 -7.74
C LEU A 5 -26.35 1.72 -6.74
N LEU A 6 -27.63 1.83 -7.11
CA LEU A 6 -28.77 1.39 -6.29
C LEU A 6 -29.36 0.04 -6.74
N GLU A 7 -28.87 -0.49 -7.87
CA GLU A 7 -29.25 -1.80 -8.38
C GLU A 7 -28.38 -2.91 -7.79
N HIS A 8 -28.90 -4.13 -7.79
CA HIS A 8 -28.13 -5.28 -7.33
C HIS A 8 -27.27 -5.84 -8.46
N HIS A 9 -25.95 -5.74 -8.30
CA HIS A 9 -24.97 -6.35 -9.20
C HIS A 9 -24.02 -7.27 -8.41
N THR A 10 -23.66 -8.42 -8.99
CA THR A 10 -22.65 -9.28 -8.37
C THR A 10 -21.25 -8.67 -8.43
N LEU A 11 -20.94 -7.88 -9.46
CA LEU A 11 -19.70 -7.14 -9.61
C LEU A 11 -20.02 -5.70 -10.04
N PRO A 12 -19.17 -4.71 -9.72
CA PRO A 12 -19.47 -3.32 -10.03
C PRO A 12 -19.68 -3.07 -11.54
N PRO A 13 -20.73 -2.33 -11.93
CA PRO A 13 -21.03 -2.02 -13.33
C PRO A 13 -20.20 -0.81 -13.80
N PHE A 14 -18.85 -0.87 -13.75
CA PHE A 14 -17.96 0.27 -14.02
C PHE A 14 -18.33 1.10 -15.27
N ASN A 15 -18.68 0.48 -16.39
CA ASN A 15 -19.08 1.14 -17.63
C ASN A 15 -20.37 1.99 -17.54
N SER A 16 -21.13 1.87 -16.44
CA SER A 16 -22.39 2.58 -16.21
C SER A 16 -22.32 3.59 -15.06
N ILE A 17 -21.25 3.56 -14.25
CA ILE A 17 -21.07 4.52 -13.16
C ILE A 17 -20.64 5.87 -13.76
N ALA A 18 -21.39 6.92 -13.43
CA ALA A 18 -21.11 8.30 -13.86
C ALA A 18 -21.14 9.22 -12.64
N PRO A 19 -20.39 10.34 -12.63
CA PRO A 19 -20.31 11.24 -11.47
C PRO A 19 -21.67 11.68 -10.91
N GLU A 20 -22.65 11.93 -11.77
CA GLU A 20 -24.01 12.34 -11.39
C GLU A 20 -24.80 11.25 -10.65
N HIS A 21 -24.37 9.98 -10.71
CA HIS A 21 -24.99 8.88 -9.98
C HIS A 21 -24.53 8.80 -8.52
N ILE A 22 -23.34 9.33 -8.21
CA ILE A 22 -22.61 9.04 -6.97
C ILE A 22 -23.32 9.63 -5.76
N VAL A 23 -23.50 10.96 -5.71
CA VAL A 23 -24.08 11.64 -4.55
C VAL A 23 -25.51 11.16 -4.25
N PRO A 24 -26.44 11.09 -5.23
CA PRO A 24 -27.80 10.62 -4.96
C PRO A 24 -27.87 9.16 -4.46
N ALA A 25 -26.96 8.29 -4.92
CA ALA A 25 -26.92 6.90 -4.47
C ALA A 25 -26.46 6.80 -3.00
N ILE A 26 -25.37 7.49 -2.66
CA ILE A 26 -24.82 7.46 -1.31
C ILE A 26 -25.82 8.06 -0.31
N GLU A 27 -26.47 9.19 -0.62
CA GLU A 27 -27.52 9.76 0.24
C GLU A 27 -28.66 8.77 0.50
N THR A 28 -29.12 8.08 -0.55
CA THR A 28 -30.19 7.10 -0.45
C THR A 28 -29.78 5.90 0.42
N ILE A 29 -28.56 5.38 0.21
CA ILE A 29 -28.03 4.25 0.97
C ILE A 29 -27.85 4.63 2.45
N LEU A 30 -27.21 5.77 2.75
CA LEU A 30 -26.98 6.22 4.13
C LEU A 30 -28.29 6.43 4.88
N LYS A 31 -29.32 6.97 4.22
CA LYS A 31 -30.66 7.10 4.81
C LYS A 31 -31.26 5.73 5.16
N ALA A 32 -31.16 4.75 4.25
CA ALA A 32 -31.65 3.40 4.50
C ALA A 32 -30.87 2.67 5.62
N LEU A 33 -29.55 2.90 5.71
CA LEU A 33 -28.72 2.34 6.77
C LEU A 33 -29.14 2.83 8.16
N ARG A 34 -29.36 4.15 8.32
CA ARG A 34 -29.81 4.73 9.59
C ARG A 34 -31.13 4.11 10.07
N VAL A 35 -32.12 4.00 9.17
CA VAL A 35 -33.40 3.35 9.47
C VAL A 35 -33.19 1.87 9.83
N GLY A 36 -32.38 1.15 9.07
CA GLY A 36 -32.10 -0.27 9.34
C GLY A 36 -31.41 -0.52 10.69
N ILE A 37 -30.57 0.41 11.15
CA ILE A 37 -29.97 0.36 12.49
C ILE A 37 -31.02 0.56 13.58
N GLU A 38 -31.99 1.44 13.39
CA GLU A 38 -33.11 1.59 14.34
C GLU A 38 -33.95 0.30 14.40
N GLU A 39 -34.31 -0.26 13.24
CA GLU A 39 -35.13 -1.48 13.14
C GLU A 39 -34.45 -2.71 13.77
N LEU A 40 -33.14 -2.92 13.53
CA LEU A 40 -32.44 -4.05 14.16
C LEU A 40 -32.38 -3.91 15.69
N LEU A 41 -32.36 -2.66 16.20
CA LEU A 41 -32.38 -2.39 17.63
C LEU A 41 -33.75 -2.58 18.27
N GLU A 42 -34.82 -2.85 17.52
CA GLU A 42 -36.12 -3.25 18.08
C GLU A 42 -36.20 -4.77 18.35
N THR A 43 -35.34 -5.56 17.69
CA THR A 43 -35.39 -7.02 17.76
C THR A 43 -34.70 -7.56 19.01
N ARG A 44 -35.50 -7.96 20.02
CA ARG A 44 -35.03 -8.60 21.27
C ARG A 44 -35.38 -10.10 21.33
N PRO A 45 -34.57 -10.94 22.02
CA PRO A 45 -33.29 -10.62 22.66
C PRO A 45 -32.20 -10.31 21.62
N TYR A 46 -31.19 -9.54 22.04
CA TYR A 46 -30.03 -9.29 21.19
C TYR A 46 -29.21 -10.56 21.00
N SER A 47 -28.81 -10.82 19.76
CA SER A 47 -28.01 -11.97 19.36
C SER A 47 -27.02 -11.56 18.28
N TYR A 48 -26.01 -12.40 18.04
CA TYR A 48 -25.08 -12.20 16.94
C TYR A 48 -25.82 -12.07 15.59
N GLU A 49 -26.84 -12.88 15.37
CA GLU A 49 -27.65 -12.89 14.16
C GLU A 49 -28.51 -11.64 14.03
N SER A 50 -29.23 -11.26 15.09
CA SER A 50 -30.20 -10.15 15.06
C SER A 50 -29.56 -8.77 15.03
N VAL A 51 -28.32 -8.62 15.49
CA VAL A 51 -27.62 -7.33 15.56
C VAL A 51 -26.42 -7.30 14.63
N VAL A 52 -25.42 -8.15 14.87
CA VAL A 52 -24.12 -8.08 14.18
C VAL A 52 -24.27 -8.45 12.71
N LYS A 53 -24.82 -9.64 12.44
CA LYS A 53 -25.01 -10.13 11.08
C LYS A 53 -26.06 -9.30 10.33
N ALA A 54 -27.12 -8.87 11.00
CA ALA A 54 -28.11 -7.96 10.42
C ALA A 54 -27.48 -6.63 9.97
N ARG A 55 -26.67 -5.99 10.83
CA ARG A 55 -25.95 -4.75 10.50
C ARG A 55 -24.98 -4.96 9.34
N GLU A 56 -24.19 -6.02 9.36
CA GLU A 56 -23.26 -6.35 8.29
C GLU A 56 -23.97 -6.47 6.92
N ASN A 57 -25.15 -7.10 6.88
CA ASN A 57 -25.95 -7.20 5.65
C ASN A 57 -26.48 -5.85 5.16
N LEU A 58 -26.77 -4.92 6.07
CA LEU A 58 -27.16 -3.56 5.71
C LEU A 58 -25.95 -2.82 5.12
N GLU A 59 -24.82 -2.85 5.83
CA GLU A 59 -23.59 -2.13 5.49
C GLU A 59 -22.95 -2.58 4.16
N ASP A 60 -23.10 -3.85 3.78
CA ASP A 60 -22.59 -4.40 2.50
C ASP A 60 -23.14 -3.62 1.27
N LYS A 61 -24.33 -3.02 1.37
CA LYS A 61 -24.87 -2.14 0.30
C LYS A 61 -24.04 -0.87 0.10
N LEU A 62 -23.58 -0.25 1.20
CA LEU A 62 -22.70 0.91 1.11
C LEU A 62 -21.35 0.49 0.56
N HIS A 63 -20.82 -0.65 0.99
CA HIS A 63 -19.57 -1.16 0.46
C HIS A 63 -19.63 -1.42 -1.06
N HIS A 64 -20.70 -2.06 -1.57
CA HIS A 64 -20.89 -2.32 -3.01
C HIS A 64 -20.98 -1.03 -3.85
N ALA A 65 -21.50 0.06 -3.29
CA ALA A 65 -21.54 1.35 -3.96
C ALA A 65 -20.21 2.12 -3.82
N TRP A 66 -19.67 2.18 -2.61
CA TRP A 66 -18.54 3.04 -2.27
C TRP A 66 -17.19 2.52 -2.79
N SER A 67 -16.96 1.21 -2.68
CA SER A 67 -15.71 0.58 -3.17
C SER A 67 -15.41 0.95 -4.64
N PRO A 68 -16.32 0.74 -5.62
CA PRO A 68 -16.03 1.14 -7.00
C PRO A 68 -15.92 2.66 -7.20
N ILE A 69 -16.61 3.49 -6.40
CA ILE A 69 -16.49 4.95 -6.47
C ILE A 69 -15.09 5.41 -6.03
N SER A 70 -14.62 4.95 -4.87
CA SER A 70 -13.27 5.26 -4.37
C SER A 70 -12.18 4.70 -5.26
N HIS A 71 -12.41 3.51 -5.84
CA HIS A 71 -11.51 2.92 -6.81
C HIS A 71 -11.38 3.81 -8.06
N LEU A 72 -12.52 4.18 -8.69
CA LEU A 72 -12.52 5.08 -9.84
C LEU A 72 -11.84 6.42 -9.52
N ASN A 73 -12.07 7.01 -8.34
CA ASN A 73 -11.41 8.25 -7.95
C ASN A 73 -9.87 8.12 -7.91
N SER A 74 -9.35 6.92 -7.63
CA SER A 74 -7.92 6.63 -7.56
C SER A 74 -7.30 6.29 -8.91
N VAL A 75 -8.08 5.76 -9.87
CA VAL A 75 -7.55 5.18 -11.13
C VAL A 75 -8.04 5.87 -12.40
N MET A 76 -9.11 6.67 -12.31
CA MET A 76 -9.73 7.44 -13.39
C MET A 76 -10.16 8.84 -12.88
N ASN A 77 -9.29 9.51 -12.11
CA ASN A 77 -9.57 10.79 -11.50
C ASN A 77 -10.00 11.85 -12.53
N SER A 78 -11.07 12.57 -12.24
CA SER A 78 -11.54 13.77 -12.95
C SER A 78 -12.06 14.78 -11.92
N VAL A 79 -12.25 16.04 -12.32
CA VAL A 79 -12.81 17.07 -11.43
C VAL A 79 -14.19 16.66 -10.92
N GLU A 80 -15.07 16.20 -11.81
CA GLU A 80 -16.44 15.80 -11.47
C GLU A 80 -16.48 14.59 -10.53
N LEU A 81 -15.60 13.60 -10.77
CA LEU A 81 -15.49 12.42 -9.92
C LEU A 81 -14.92 12.78 -8.54
N ARG A 82 -13.90 13.65 -8.51
CA ARG A 82 -13.25 14.13 -7.28
C ARG A 82 -14.23 14.92 -6.41
N ASP A 83 -15.03 15.79 -7.02
CA ASP A 83 -16.05 16.57 -6.32
C ASP A 83 -17.13 15.67 -5.72
N ALA A 84 -17.66 14.73 -6.51
CA ALA A 84 -18.67 13.78 -6.05
C ALA A 84 -18.13 12.85 -4.95
N HIS A 85 -16.90 12.35 -5.10
CA HIS A 85 -16.22 11.55 -4.09
C HIS A 85 -16.03 12.34 -2.79
N THR A 86 -15.54 13.59 -2.86
CA THR A 86 -15.30 14.43 -1.68
C THR A 86 -16.60 14.70 -0.90
N ALA A 87 -17.69 15.02 -1.61
CA ALA A 87 -18.99 15.21 -0.98
C ALA A 87 -19.48 13.94 -0.26
N CYS A 88 -19.32 12.78 -0.88
CA CYS A 88 -19.71 11.50 -0.29
C CYS A 88 -18.82 11.07 0.88
N LEU A 89 -17.51 11.32 0.79
CA LEU A 89 -16.56 11.03 1.86
C LEU A 89 -16.94 11.75 3.15
N ALA A 90 -17.36 13.01 3.06
CA ALA A 90 -17.85 13.76 4.21
C ALA A 90 -19.10 13.10 4.84
N MET A 91 -20.10 12.77 4.03
CA MET A 91 -21.33 12.11 4.51
C MET A 91 -21.07 10.72 5.12
N ILE A 92 -20.14 9.96 4.55
CA ILE A 92 -19.76 8.63 5.04
C ILE A 92 -18.99 8.75 6.36
N THR A 93 -18.13 9.77 6.50
CA THR A 93 -17.42 10.06 7.75
C THR A 93 -18.39 10.41 8.87
N ASP A 94 -19.40 11.24 8.57
CA ASP A 94 -20.47 11.57 9.51
C ASP A 94 -21.21 10.31 9.94
N TYR A 95 -21.65 9.49 8.98
CA TYR A 95 -22.34 8.24 9.25
C TYR A 95 -21.54 7.28 10.14
N TYR A 96 -20.27 7.01 9.83
CA TYR A 96 -19.47 6.09 10.67
C TYR A 96 -19.19 6.65 12.06
N THR A 97 -19.11 7.98 12.20
CA THR A 97 -18.98 8.58 13.53
C THR A 97 -20.28 8.48 14.32
N GLU A 98 -21.43 8.74 13.71
CA GLU A 98 -22.75 8.53 14.30
C GLU A 98 -22.91 7.06 14.75
N VAL A 99 -22.51 6.10 13.92
CA VAL A 99 -22.53 4.67 14.27
C VAL A 99 -21.60 4.37 15.43
N GLY A 100 -20.36 4.85 15.40
CA GLY A 100 -19.38 4.64 16.45
C GLY A 100 -19.73 5.30 17.78
N GLN A 101 -20.64 6.28 17.78
CA GLN A 101 -21.16 6.96 18.98
C GLN A 101 -22.62 6.57 19.30
N ASN A 102 -23.18 5.56 18.62
CA ASN A 102 -24.52 5.09 18.91
C ASN A 102 -24.56 4.26 20.20
N ARG A 103 -25.06 4.86 21.29
CA ARG A 103 -25.17 4.21 22.61
C ARG A 103 -26.00 2.93 22.60
N SER A 104 -27.15 2.94 21.94
CA SER A 104 -28.04 1.77 21.91
C SER A 104 -27.41 0.60 21.16
N LEU A 105 -26.66 0.89 20.10
CA LEU A 105 -25.90 -0.13 19.37
C LEU A 105 -24.74 -0.67 20.19
N PHE A 106 -23.98 0.20 20.87
CA PHE A 106 -22.92 -0.22 21.79
C PHE A 106 -23.46 -1.15 22.89
N GLU A 107 -24.56 -0.77 23.54
CA GLU A 107 -25.22 -1.58 24.57
C GLU A 107 -25.71 -2.94 24.01
N ALA A 108 -26.15 -2.99 22.75
CA ALA A 108 -26.53 -4.24 22.10
C ALA A 108 -25.32 -5.20 21.93
N TYR A 109 -24.18 -4.68 21.48
CA TYR A 109 -22.94 -5.46 21.37
C TYR A 109 -22.45 -5.91 22.75
N GLN A 110 -22.54 -5.03 23.76
CA GLN A 110 -22.16 -5.36 25.13
C GLN A 110 -23.06 -6.45 25.72
N ALA A 111 -24.38 -6.36 25.51
CA ALA A 111 -25.31 -7.38 25.95
C ALA A 111 -25.04 -8.75 25.31
N ILE A 112 -24.61 -8.78 24.04
CA ILE A 112 -24.19 -10.03 23.38
C ILE A 112 -22.93 -10.57 24.05
N ALA A 113 -21.91 -9.73 24.27
CA ALA A 113 -20.66 -10.10 24.91
C ALA A 113 -20.83 -10.65 26.34
N GLU A 114 -21.80 -10.12 27.08
CA GLU A 114 -22.12 -10.54 28.46
C GLU A 114 -23.10 -11.73 28.52
N SER A 115 -23.61 -12.18 27.36
CA SER A 115 -24.56 -13.29 27.28
C SER A 115 -23.87 -14.65 27.16
N ALA A 116 -24.59 -15.72 27.51
CA ALA A 116 -24.14 -17.09 27.27
C ALA A 116 -23.92 -17.43 25.78
N GLN A 117 -24.45 -16.63 24.84
CA GLN A 117 -24.23 -16.86 23.41
C GLN A 117 -22.76 -16.59 23.04
N TYR A 118 -22.09 -15.63 23.69
CA TYR A 118 -20.71 -15.25 23.36
C TYR A 118 -19.74 -16.44 23.41
N ASP A 119 -19.86 -17.28 24.45
CA ASP A 119 -19.05 -18.48 24.63
C ASP A 119 -19.30 -19.54 23.54
N SER A 120 -20.47 -19.52 22.92
CA SER A 120 -20.85 -20.43 21.83
C SER A 120 -20.48 -19.91 20.43
N LEU A 121 -20.05 -18.65 20.30
CA LEU A 121 -19.63 -18.09 19.02
C LEU A 121 -18.35 -18.75 18.51
N SER A 122 -18.15 -18.70 17.20
CA SER A 122 -16.85 -19.02 16.60
C SER A 122 -15.78 -18.03 17.07
N PRO A 123 -14.48 -18.37 16.99
CA PRO A 123 -13.39 -17.41 17.26
C PRO A 123 -13.57 -16.10 16.48
N ALA A 124 -13.90 -16.19 15.19
CA ALA A 124 -14.21 -15.02 14.36
C ALA A 124 -15.38 -14.20 14.92
N GLY A 125 -16.48 -14.85 15.34
CA GLY A 125 -17.64 -14.17 15.91
C GLY A 125 -17.31 -13.41 17.20
N ARG A 126 -16.52 -14.01 18.10
CA ARG A 126 -16.02 -13.31 19.29
C ARG A 126 -15.14 -12.13 18.93
N LYS A 127 -14.19 -12.33 18.01
CA LYS A 127 -13.29 -11.27 17.55
C LYS A 127 -14.02 -10.09 16.93
N VAL A 128 -15.11 -10.32 16.19
CA VAL A 128 -15.98 -9.23 15.68
C VAL A 128 -16.58 -8.42 16.83
N ILE A 129 -17.11 -9.08 17.86
CA ILE A 129 -17.69 -8.42 19.04
C ILE A 129 -16.60 -7.62 19.77
N ASP A 130 -15.45 -8.24 20.03
CA ASP A 130 -14.35 -7.62 20.77
C ASP A 130 -13.78 -6.40 20.03
N ASN A 131 -13.55 -6.53 18.73
CA ASN A 131 -13.10 -5.43 17.88
C ASN A 131 -14.14 -4.32 17.85
N ALA A 132 -15.43 -4.64 17.68
CA ALA A 132 -16.49 -3.64 17.69
C ALA A 132 -16.53 -2.88 19.02
N LEU A 133 -16.50 -3.57 20.16
CA LEU A 133 -16.49 -2.94 21.49
C LEU A 133 -15.25 -2.08 21.73
N ARG A 134 -14.07 -2.49 21.26
CA ARG A 134 -12.88 -1.64 21.24
C ARG A 134 -13.14 -0.40 20.37
N ASP A 135 -13.66 -0.58 19.17
CA ASP A 135 -13.78 0.48 18.19
C ASP A 135 -14.87 1.50 18.54
N PHE A 136 -15.96 1.12 19.21
CA PHE A 136 -16.89 2.05 19.85
C PHE A 136 -16.17 2.98 20.84
N ARG A 137 -15.28 2.43 21.69
CA ARG A 137 -14.48 3.21 22.64
C ARG A 137 -13.51 4.15 21.93
N LEU A 138 -12.86 3.66 20.87
CA LEU A 138 -11.97 4.46 20.03
C LEU A 138 -12.72 5.47 19.13
N SER A 139 -14.04 5.37 19.02
CA SER A 139 -14.93 6.38 18.42
C SER A 139 -15.48 7.38 19.45
N GLY A 140 -15.03 7.28 20.71
CA GLY A 140 -15.40 8.21 21.77
C GLY A 140 -16.77 7.93 22.38
N ILE A 141 -17.31 6.71 22.29
CA ILE A 141 -18.61 6.39 22.88
C ILE A 141 -18.67 6.72 24.38
N ASP A 142 -17.56 6.60 25.11
CA ASP A 142 -17.51 6.84 26.55
C ASP A 142 -17.31 8.32 26.92
N LEU A 143 -17.15 9.20 25.93
CA LEU A 143 -17.02 10.64 26.14
C LEU A 143 -18.36 11.29 26.51
N PRO A 144 -18.36 12.41 27.25
CA PRO A 144 -19.54 13.28 27.38
C PRO A 144 -20.04 13.77 26.02
N GLU A 145 -21.34 14.07 25.91
CA GLU A 145 -22.00 14.48 24.65
C GLU A 145 -21.29 15.66 23.95
N SER A 146 -20.82 16.65 24.71
CA SER A 146 -20.06 17.79 24.16
C SER A 146 -18.71 17.39 23.55
N GLU A 147 -18.04 16.40 24.13
CA GLU A 147 -16.76 15.89 23.63
C GLU A 147 -16.96 14.91 22.47
N GLN A 148 -18.06 14.17 22.43
CA GLN A 148 -18.47 13.38 21.27
C GLN A 148 -18.68 14.27 20.03
N ALA A 149 -19.37 15.40 20.19
CA ALA A 149 -19.54 16.38 19.10
C ALA A 149 -18.20 16.89 18.58
N ARG A 150 -17.25 17.22 19.48
CA ARG A 150 -15.91 17.66 19.09
C ARG A 150 -15.12 16.54 18.39
N PHE A 151 -15.22 15.31 18.88
CA PHE A 151 -14.61 14.14 18.22
C PHE A 151 -15.12 13.99 16.78
N SER A 152 -16.42 14.19 16.56
CA SER A 152 -17.02 14.11 15.23
C SER A 152 -16.55 15.23 14.29
N GLU A 153 -16.42 16.45 14.81
CA GLU A 153 -15.81 17.54 14.04
C GLU A 153 -14.37 17.22 13.63
N LEU A 154 -13.56 16.69 14.55
CA LEU A 154 -12.17 16.28 14.30
C LEU A 154 -12.09 15.15 13.27
N ALA A 155 -12.99 14.16 13.33
CA ALA A 155 -13.02 13.06 12.36
C ALA A 155 -13.26 13.58 10.93
N ARG A 156 -14.19 14.52 10.75
CA ARG A 156 -14.42 15.19 9.45
C ARG A 156 -13.23 16.02 9.01
N GLU A 157 -12.65 16.79 9.93
CA GLU A 157 -11.49 17.63 9.65
C GLU A 157 -10.31 16.79 9.17
N ILE A 158 -9.98 15.70 9.87
CA ILE A 158 -8.93 14.76 9.49
C ILE A 158 -9.21 14.14 8.12
N SER A 159 -10.43 13.66 7.88
CA SER A 159 -10.79 13.07 6.58
C SER A 159 -10.69 14.07 5.42
N GLY A 160 -11.17 15.30 5.63
CA GLY A 160 -11.10 16.37 4.64
C GLY A 160 -9.65 16.76 4.32
N LEU A 161 -8.83 16.96 5.35
CA LEU A 161 -7.42 17.31 5.21
C LEU A 161 -6.61 16.20 4.53
N ASN A 162 -6.86 14.92 4.84
CA ASN A 162 -6.24 13.79 4.14
C ASN A 162 -6.53 13.84 2.62
N SER A 163 -7.78 14.15 2.24
CA SER A 163 -8.18 14.30 0.84
C SER A 163 -7.46 15.47 0.16
N VAL A 164 -7.42 16.64 0.81
CA VAL A 164 -6.70 17.82 0.31
C VAL A 164 -5.21 17.50 0.11
N PHE A 165 -4.57 16.84 1.08
CA PHE A 165 -3.16 16.46 0.97
C PHE A 165 -2.88 15.63 -0.29
N ASN A 166 -3.67 14.56 -0.52
CA ASN A 166 -3.51 13.69 -1.68
C ASN A 166 -3.76 14.42 -3.01
N ASN A 167 -4.79 15.27 -3.07
CA ASN A 167 -5.11 16.05 -4.26
C ASN A 167 -3.95 17.01 -4.59
N ASN A 168 -3.41 17.72 -3.59
CA ASN A 168 -2.25 18.59 -3.77
C ASN A 168 -1.03 17.84 -4.29
N VAL A 169 -0.76 16.62 -3.81
CA VAL A 169 0.34 15.79 -4.30
C VAL A 169 0.12 15.36 -5.75
N LEU A 170 -1.09 14.94 -6.11
CA LEU A 170 -1.45 14.56 -7.47
C LEU A 170 -1.30 15.75 -8.42
N ASP A 171 -1.88 16.89 -8.06
CA ASP A 171 -1.89 18.11 -8.87
C ASP A 171 -0.45 18.65 -9.03
N ALA A 172 0.36 18.67 -7.98
CA ALA A 172 1.78 19.04 -8.06
C ALA A 172 2.61 18.09 -8.94
N THR A 173 2.26 16.79 -8.96
CA THR A 173 2.93 15.80 -9.83
C THR A 173 2.59 16.05 -11.31
N GLN A 174 1.33 16.36 -11.61
CA GLN A 174 0.84 16.58 -12.98
C GLN A 174 1.20 17.97 -13.54
N ALA A 175 1.35 18.98 -12.67
CA ALA A 175 1.68 20.35 -13.04
C ALA A 175 3.10 20.49 -13.63
N TRP A 176 4.06 19.69 -13.16
CA TRP A 176 5.42 19.74 -13.67
C TRP A 176 5.57 18.93 -14.96
N GLN A 177 6.00 19.59 -16.03
CA GLN A 177 6.27 18.98 -17.32
C GLN A 177 7.45 19.67 -17.99
N LYS A 178 8.29 18.90 -18.67
CA LYS A 178 9.38 19.44 -19.48
C LYS A 178 9.40 18.78 -20.84
N LEU A 179 9.20 19.56 -21.90
CA LEU A 179 9.31 19.10 -23.27
C LEU A 179 10.76 19.22 -23.74
N ILE A 180 11.31 18.11 -24.20
CA ILE A 180 12.62 18.04 -24.85
C ILE A 180 12.39 17.72 -26.34
N THR A 181 12.87 18.57 -27.25
CA THR A 181 12.56 18.42 -28.68
C THR A 181 13.46 17.43 -29.39
N GLU A 182 14.71 17.28 -28.94
CA GLU A 182 15.72 16.44 -29.58
C GLU A 182 16.15 15.30 -28.65
N GLU A 183 16.20 14.07 -29.18
CA GLU A 183 16.65 12.89 -28.41
C GLU A 183 18.09 13.04 -27.91
N SER A 184 18.93 13.78 -28.64
CA SER A 184 20.33 14.03 -28.27
C SER A 184 20.49 14.77 -26.94
N ASP A 185 19.44 15.44 -26.46
CA ASP A 185 19.41 16.12 -25.16
C ASP A 185 19.02 15.18 -24.00
N LEU A 186 18.79 13.89 -24.28
CA LEU A 186 18.52 12.84 -23.31
C LEU A 186 19.60 11.73 -23.35
N PRO A 187 20.90 12.08 -23.28
CA PRO A 187 21.96 11.08 -23.36
C PRO A 187 21.86 10.07 -22.22
N GLY A 188 22.05 8.79 -22.53
CA GLY A 188 22.04 7.69 -21.57
C GLY A 188 20.64 7.19 -21.17
N VAL A 189 19.56 7.92 -21.49
CA VAL A 189 18.20 7.50 -21.17
C VAL A 189 17.84 6.22 -21.96
N PRO A 190 17.33 5.17 -21.31
CA PRO A 190 16.94 3.92 -21.98
C PRO A 190 15.89 4.13 -23.07
N HIS A 191 15.98 3.32 -24.13
CA HIS A 191 15.10 3.45 -25.31
C HIS A 191 13.62 3.32 -24.96
N ASN A 192 13.25 2.36 -24.11
CA ASN A 192 11.88 2.19 -23.63
C ASN A 192 11.34 3.45 -22.95
N ALA A 193 12.14 4.09 -22.09
CA ALA A 193 11.76 5.34 -21.43
C ALA A 193 11.61 6.49 -22.44
N LEU A 194 12.50 6.58 -23.44
CA LEU A 194 12.37 7.55 -24.54
C LEU A 194 11.07 7.35 -25.32
N VAL A 195 10.71 6.11 -25.67
CA VAL A 195 9.46 5.82 -26.38
C VAL A 195 8.25 6.22 -25.52
N SER A 196 8.24 5.91 -24.22
CA SER A 196 7.16 6.33 -23.32
C SER A 196 7.07 7.86 -23.20
N MET A 197 8.19 8.58 -23.07
CA MET A 197 8.21 10.04 -23.04
C MET A 197 7.71 10.66 -24.35
N HIS A 198 8.04 10.04 -25.49
CA HIS A 198 7.53 10.44 -26.80
C HIS A 198 6.02 10.20 -26.92
N GLN A 199 5.53 9.03 -26.48
CA GLN A 199 4.09 8.74 -26.47
C GLN A 199 3.33 9.74 -25.60
N ASN A 200 3.84 10.07 -24.41
CA ASN A 200 3.27 11.09 -23.55
C ASN A 200 3.19 12.47 -24.22
N ALA A 201 4.18 12.82 -25.06
CA ALA A 201 4.14 14.05 -25.84
C ALA A 201 3.02 13.99 -26.90
N VAL A 202 2.95 12.89 -27.66
CA VAL A 202 1.91 12.65 -28.68
C VAL A 202 0.51 12.71 -28.11
N ASP A 203 0.28 12.09 -26.94
CA ASP A 203 -1.03 12.07 -26.27
C ASP A 203 -1.50 13.47 -25.87
N LYS A 204 -0.56 14.42 -25.69
CA LYS A 204 -0.85 15.85 -25.43
C LYS A 204 -0.76 16.73 -26.68
N GLY A 205 -0.62 16.14 -27.87
CA GLY A 205 -0.48 16.87 -29.13
C GLY A 205 0.82 17.66 -29.26
N LEU A 206 1.87 17.25 -28.56
CA LEU A 206 3.21 17.84 -28.59
C LEU A 206 4.17 17.00 -29.45
N GLN A 207 5.27 17.61 -29.90
CA GLN A 207 6.34 16.93 -30.62
C GLN A 207 7.62 16.91 -29.77
N GLY A 208 8.26 15.74 -29.66
CA GLY A 208 9.45 15.52 -28.83
C GLY A 208 9.19 14.51 -27.71
N TYR A 209 9.84 14.72 -26.57
CA TYR A 209 9.85 13.84 -25.41
C TYR A 209 9.33 14.63 -24.19
N LEU A 210 8.20 14.19 -23.63
CA LEU A 210 7.60 14.85 -22.47
C LEU A 210 8.03 14.16 -21.18
N LEU A 211 8.87 14.85 -20.41
CA LEU A 211 9.26 14.42 -19.08
C LEU A 211 8.20 14.85 -18.05
N THR A 212 7.85 13.92 -17.16
CA THR A 212 6.91 14.12 -16.03
C THR A 212 7.55 13.66 -14.72
N LEU A 213 6.84 13.87 -13.61
CA LEU A 213 7.25 13.39 -12.28
C LEU A 213 6.68 12.00 -11.93
N ASP A 214 6.00 11.33 -12.87
CA ASP A 214 5.57 9.95 -12.68
C ASP A 214 6.78 9.03 -12.52
N ALA A 215 6.66 8.02 -11.65
CA ALA A 215 7.80 7.21 -11.23
C ALA A 215 8.62 6.60 -12.38
N PRO A 216 8.02 6.04 -13.46
CA PRO A 216 8.81 5.49 -14.57
C PRO A 216 9.70 6.54 -15.25
N CYS A 217 9.18 7.75 -15.49
CA CYS A 217 9.94 8.84 -16.09
C CYS A 217 11.03 9.36 -15.13
N TYR A 218 10.65 9.65 -13.88
CA TYR A 218 11.58 10.15 -12.87
C TYR A 218 12.76 9.18 -12.65
N LEU A 219 12.47 7.89 -12.43
CA LEU A 219 13.51 6.89 -12.16
C LEU A 219 14.42 6.67 -13.36
N ALA A 220 13.90 6.68 -14.59
CA ALA A 220 14.72 6.55 -15.79
C ALA A 220 15.75 7.68 -15.90
N ILE A 221 15.34 8.93 -15.66
CA ILE A 221 16.25 10.08 -15.70
C ILE A 221 17.26 10.02 -14.54
N MET A 222 16.80 9.78 -13.30
CA MET A 222 17.68 9.77 -12.13
C MET A 222 18.75 8.68 -12.19
N THR A 223 18.43 7.56 -12.83
CA THR A 223 19.29 6.36 -12.86
C THR A 223 20.24 6.37 -14.07
N HIS A 224 19.80 6.90 -15.22
CA HIS A 224 20.53 6.67 -16.48
C HIS A 224 20.93 7.93 -17.25
N CYS A 225 20.25 9.07 -17.05
CA CYS A 225 20.54 10.26 -17.84
C CYS A 225 21.94 10.79 -17.53
N ASP A 226 22.79 10.95 -18.54
CA ASP A 226 24.16 11.46 -18.38
C ASP A 226 24.19 12.95 -18.01
N ASP A 227 23.16 13.72 -18.39
CA ASP A 227 23.05 15.14 -18.03
C ASP A 227 22.73 15.31 -16.53
N ARG A 228 23.78 15.65 -15.78
CA ARG A 228 23.71 15.96 -14.35
C ARG A 228 22.78 17.13 -14.03
N THR A 229 22.66 18.11 -14.92
CA THR A 229 21.79 19.28 -14.74
C THR A 229 20.34 18.84 -14.75
N LEU A 230 19.97 17.98 -15.72
CA LEU A 230 18.63 17.43 -15.82
C LEU A 230 18.28 16.54 -14.61
N ARG A 231 19.22 15.69 -14.15
CA ARG A 231 19.03 14.92 -12.90
C ARG A 231 18.78 15.83 -11.69
N HIS A 232 19.56 16.90 -11.54
CA HIS A 232 19.36 17.86 -10.46
C HIS A 232 18.00 18.58 -10.54
N GLU A 233 17.57 18.96 -11.74
CA GLU A 233 16.27 19.59 -11.97
C GLU A 233 15.11 18.67 -11.59
N LEU A 234 15.10 17.42 -12.08
CA LEU A 234 14.04 16.46 -11.72
C LEU A 234 14.08 16.07 -10.25
N TYR A 235 15.27 15.89 -9.67
CA TYR A 235 15.42 15.64 -8.23
C TYR A 235 14.78 16.76 -7.41
N THR A 236 15.04 18.01 -7.79
CA THR A 236 14.48 19.19 -7.12
C THR A 236 12.97 19.22 -7.30
N ALA A 237 12.47 19.10 -8.53
CA ALA A 237 11.04 19.13 -8.83
C ALA A 237 10.27 18.02 -8.08
N PHE A 238 10.76 16.78 -8.10
CA PHE A 238 10.14 15.65 -7.40
C PHE A 238 10.17 15.82 -5.87
N GLY A 239 11.31 16.26 -5.34
CA GLY A 239 11.56 16.43 -3.91
C GLY A 239 10.82 17.60 -3.26
N THR A 240 10.29 18.52 -4.07
CA THR A 240 9.60 19.74 -3.62
C THR A 240 8.12 19.76 -4.00
N ARG A 241 7.57 18.65 -4.49
CA ARG A 241 6.14 18.53 -4.79
C ARG A 241 5.30 18.91 -3.58
N ALA A 242 4.24 19.67 -3.84
CA ALA A 242 3.27 20.12 -2.85
C ALA A 242 3.89 20.91 -1.67
N SER A 243 4.97 21.65 -1.92
CA SER A 243 5.67 22.43 -0.88
C SER A 243 5.79 23.92 -1.24
N ASN A 244 6.35 24.70 -0.32
CA ASN A 244 6.75 26.09 -0.53
C ASN A 244 8.10 26.25 -1.27
N PHE A 245 8.69 25.16 -1.78
CA PHE A 245 9.92 25.16 -2.58
C PHE A 245 9.65 24.65 -4.00
N GLY A 246 10.64 24.86 -4.89
CA GLY A 246 10.65 24.27 -6.22
C GLY A 246 9.81 24.99 -7.28
N PRO A 247 9.53 24.32 -8.42
CA PRO A 247 8.93 24.96 -9.59
C PRO A 247 7.47 25.40 -9.40
N ASN A 248 6.73 24.76 -8.48
CA ASN A 248 5.34 25.08 -8.13
C ASN A 248 5.20 25.57 -6.67
N ALA A 249 6.23 26.27 -6.17
CA ALA A 249 6.29 26.73 -4.79
C ALA A 249 5.03 27.50 -4.37
N GLY A 250 4.37 27.03 -3.32
CA GLY A 250 3.19 27.69 -2.74
C GLY A 250 1.86 27.46 -3.48
N GLU A 251 1.86 26.78 -4.63
CA GLU A 251 0.65 26.54 -5.43
C GLU A 251 -0.20 25.40 -4.84
N PHE A 252 0.45 24.33 -4.40
CA PHE A 252 -0.16 23.11 -3.84
C PHE A 252 0.41 22.78 -2.46
N ASP A 253 0.75 23.80 -1.68
CA ASP A 253 1.54 23.62 -0.44
C ASP A 253 0.77 22.88 0.66
N ASN A 254 1.37 21.79 1.14
CA ASN A 254 0.84 20.95 2.22
C ASN A 254 1.35 21.35 3.62
N SER A 255 2.13 22.42 3.77
CA SER A 255 2.66 22.87 5.07
C SER A 255 1.56 23.04 6.12
N ASP A 256 0.55 23.85 5.83
CA ASP A 256 -0.56 24.12 6.76
C ASP A 256 -1.47 22.90 6.93
N VAL A 257 -1.64 22.10 5.86
CA VAL A 257 -2.43 20.86 5.88
C VAL A 257 -1.82 19.85 6.85
N MET A 258 -0.50 19.64 6.81
CA MET A 258 0.20 18.74 7.73
C MET A 258 0.07 19.22 9.17
N HIS A 259 0.27 20.52 9.43
CA HIS A 259 0.16 21.07 10.79
C HIS A 259 -1.26 20.91 11.36
N ALA A 260 -2.29 21.19 10.55
CA ALA A 260 -3.69 21.00 10.93
C ALA A 260 -4.01 19.52 11.18
N LEU A 261 -3.53 18.61 10.33
CA LEU A 261 -3.71 17.16 10.51
C LEU A 261 -3.12 16.67 11.83
N LEU A 262 -1.88 17.05 12.13
CA LEU A 262 -1.20 16.65 13.36
C LEU A 262 -1.90 17.23 14.60
N SER A 263 -2.35 18.48 14.53
CA SER A 263 -3.10 19.14 15.60
C SER A 263 -4.42 18.41 15.87
N ALA A 264 -5.21 18.13 14.82
CA ALA A 264 -6.47 17.42 14.94
C ALA A 264 -6.29 15.98 15.46
N ARG A 265 -5.25 15.28 15.00
CA ARG A 265 -4.89 13.93 15.49
C ARG A 265 -4.49 13.94 16.96
N LEU A 266 -3.68 14.91 17.39
CA LEU A 266 -3.30 15.06 18.79
C LEU A 266 -4.52 15.35 19.68
N GLU A 267 -5.39 16.25 19.25
CA GLU A 267 -6.63 16.57 19.98
C GLU A 267 -7.55 15.35 20.07
N GLN A 268 -7.74 14.63 18.97
CA GLN A 268 -8.54 13.40 18.94
C GLN A 268 -7.99 12.36 19.93
N ALA A 269 -6.68 12.16 19.97
CA ALA A 269 -6.04 11.23 20.91
C ALA A 269 -6.24 11.66 22.37
N LYS A 270 -6.09 12.96 22.67
CA LYS A 270 -6.28 13.51 24.01
C LYS A 270 -7.72 13.38 24.50
N LEU A 271 -8.71 13.61 23.63
CA LEU A 271 -10.12 13.38 23.97
C LEU A 271 -10.35 11.94 24.43
N LEU A 272 -9.76 10.97 23.73
CA LEU A 272 -9.85 9.55 24.06
C LEU A 272 -8.96 9.13 25.26
N GLY A 273 -8.26 10.06 25.91
CA GLY A 273 -7.42 9.79 27.08
C GLY A 273 -6.01 9.27 26.77
N PHE A 274 -5.58 9.27 25.51
CA PHE A 274 -4.21 8.96 25.12
C PHE A 274 -3.33 10.20 25.22
N LYS A 275 -2.02 10.02 25.43
CA LYS A 275 -1.07 11.15 25.52
C LYS A 275 -0.78 11.77 24.17
N ASN A 276 -0.79 10.94 23.12
CA ASN A 276 -0.44 11.32 21.76
C ASN A 276 -1.13 10.37 20.74
N TYR A 277 -1.05 10.71 19.47
CA TYR A 277 -1.72 9.94 18.41
C TYR A 277 -1.07 8.57 18.18
N ALA A 278 0.23 8.41 18.44
CA ALA A 278 0.89 7.12 18.31
C ALA A 278 0.34 6.07 19.28
N GLU A 279 0.07 6.43 20.54
CA GLU A 279 -0.58 5.53 21.51
C GLU A 279 -1.98 5.10 21.03
N LEU A 280 -2.79 6.04 20.51
CA LEU A 280 -4.09 5.73 19.90
C LEU A 280 -3.95 4.77 18.70
N SER A 281 -2.98 5.05 17.82
CA SER A 281 -2.72 4.26 16.61
C SER A 281 -2.25 2.83 16.92
N VAL A 282 -1.49 2.64 18.00
CA VAL A 282 -1.00 1.33 18.47
C VAL A 282 -2.11 0.49 19.11
N ALA A 283 -3.19 1.08 19.63
CA ALA A 283 -4.28 0.35 20.28
C ALA A 283 -5.03 -0.67 19.36
N ARG A 284 -4.80 -0.60 18.04
CA ARG A 284 -5.36 -1.53 17.03
C ARG A 284 -4.31 -2.44 16.38
N LYS A 285 -3.06 -2.36 16.83
CA LYS A 285 -1.89 -3.02 16.21
C LYS A 285 -1.37 -4.18 17.07
N MET A 286 -0.42 -4.92 16.53
CA MET A 286 0.26 -6.05 17.17
C MET A 286 1.32 -5.56 18.17
N ALA A 287 1.99 -4.44 17.87
CA ALA A 287 2.84 -3.74 18.83
C ALA A 287 2.05 -3.35 20.08
N ARG A 288 2.69 -3.44 21.25
CA ARG A 288 2.05 -3.29 22.56
C ARG A 288 2.16 -1.87 23.10
N SER A 289 3.16 -1.11 22.65
CA SER A 289 3.31 0.30 23.06
C SER A 289 4.12 1.12 22.06
N ALA A 290 4.05 2.45 22.19
CA ALA A 290 4.85 3.38 21.39
C ALA A 290 6.37 3.21 21.65
N GLU A 291 6.75 2.89 22.89
CA GLU A 291 8.15 2.63 23.27
C GLU A 291 8.70 1.38 22.59
N GLU A 292 7.89 0.33 22.46
CA GLU A 292 8.29 -0.89 21.75
C GLU A 292 8.61 -0.61 20.28
N VAL A 293 7.75 0.15 19.60
CA VAL A 293 7.96 0.55 18.19
C VAL A 293 9.22 1.40 18.03
N LEU A 294 9.42 2.40 18.89
CA LEU A 294 10.64 3.23 18.84
C LEU A 294 11.89 2.40 19.13
N GLY A 295 11.83 1.46 20.08
CA GLY A 295 12.92 0.53 20.39
C GLY A 295 13.27 -0.36 19.20
N PHE A 296 12.26 -0.92 18.54
CA PHE A 296 12.39 -1.72 17.34
C PHE A 296 13.10 -0.97 16.20
N LEU A 297 12.59 0.22 15.84
CA LEU A 297 13.14 1.04 14.76
C LEU A 297 14.60 1.46 15.04
N LYS A 298 14.90 1.87 16.28
CA LYS A 298 16.25 2.26 16.68
C LYS A 298 17.21 1.07 16.64
N ASN A 299 16.78 -0.11 17.12
CA ASN A 299 17.62 -1.31 17.06
C ASN A 299 18.00 -1.70 15.63
N LEU A 300 17.03 -1.67 14.71
CA LEU A 300 17.29 -1.91 13.29
C LEU A 300 18.23 -0.86 12.70
N ALA A 301 18.06 0.42 13.04
CA ALA A 301 18.93 1.50 12.56
C ALA A 301 20.37 1.33 13.06
N GLU A 302 20.56 1.01 14.34
CA GLU A 302 21.87 0.74 14.94
C GLU A 302 22.60 -0.41 14.23
N LYS A 303 21.89 -1.49 13.91
CA LYS A 303 22.46 -2.66 13.22
C LYS A 303 22.75 -2.41 11.73
N SER A 304 21.94 -1.60 11.05
CA SER A 304 22.00 -1.45 9.58
C SER A 304 22.87 -0.28 9.12
N ARG A 305 22.96 0.80 9.90
CA ARG A 305 23.65 2.03 9.52
C ARG A 305 25.15 1.85 9.22
N PRO A 306 25.93 1.01 9.94
CA PRO A 306 27.33 0.76 9.59
C PRO A 306 27.50 0.17 8.18
N PHE A 307 26.63 -0.74 7.77
CA PHE A 307 26.63 -1.33 6.43
C PHE A 307 26.28 -0.27 5.37
N ALA A 308 25.25 0.53 5.62
CA ALA A 308 24.84 1.60 4.70
C ALA A 308 25.96 2.64 4.49
N ARG A 309 26.70 2.98 5.55
CA ARG A 309 27.89 3.86 5.43
C ARG A 309 28.97 3.25 4.55
N ASN A 310 29.26 1.95 4.72
CA ASN A 310 30.24 1.25 3.89
C ASN A 310 29.81 1.20 2.42
N ASP A 311 28.53 0.95 2.15
CA ASP A 311 27.96 0.96 0.79
C ASP A 311 28.14 2.34 0.14
N PHE A 312 27.83 3.42 0.88
CA PHE A 312 27.99 4.78 0.37
C PHE A 312 29.46 5.19 0.18
N GLU A 313 30.36 4.80 1.09
CA GLU A 313 31.81 5.04 0.94
C GLU A 313 32.38 4.31 -0.30
N THR A 314 31.86 3.10 -0.58
CA THR A 314 32.17 2.35 -1.80
C THR A 314 31.69 3.09 -3.05
N LEU A 315 30.46 3.63 -3.01
CA LEU A 315 29.89 4.44 -4.09
C LEU A 315 30.70 5.71 -4.35
N VAL A 316 31.06 6.46 -3.32
CA VAL A 316 31.88 7.68 -3.42
C VAL A 316 33.24 7.36 -4.05
N THR A 317 33.89 6.30 -3.58
CA THR A 317 35.19 5.85 -4.13
C THR A 317 35.07 5.44 -5.60
N PHE A 318 33.96 4.78 -5.96
CA PHE A 318 33.69 4.39 -7.35
C PHE A 318 33.46 5.62 -8.23
N ALA A 319 32.65 6.58 -7.79
CA ALA A 319 32.38 7.82 -8.53
C ALA A 319 33.67 8.61 -8.78
N ASP A 320 34.50 8.82 -7.75
CA ASP A 320 35.79 9.52 -7.86
C ASP A 320 36.71 8.89 -8.93
N LYS A 321 36.81 7.55 -8.95
CA LYS A 321 37.65 6.82 -9.92
C LYS A 321 37.10 6.83 -11.35
N ASN A 322 35.82 7.10 -11.54
CA ASN A 322 35.13 6.99 -12.84
C ASN A 322 34.68 8.35 -13.38
N GLY A 323 35.41 9.42 -13.03
CA GLY A 323 35.18 10.77 -13.56
C GLY A 323 33.93 11.45 -12.98
N GLY A 324 33.51 11.02 -11.78
CA GLY A 324 32.43 11.66 -11.05
C GLY A 324 32.82 13.01 -10.44
N PRO A 325 31.82 13.75 -9.91
CA PRO A 325 32.09 15.01 -9.23
C PRO A 325 32.86 14.76 -7.93
N GLU A 326 33.71 15.73 -7.54
CA GLU A 326 34.45 15.71 -6.26
C GLU A 326 33.48 15.63 -5.05
N ASP A 327 32.30 16.24 -5.19
CA ASP A 327 31.24 16.26 -4.18
C ASP A 327 29.99 15.57 -4.75
N LEU A 328 29.83 14.29 -4.41
CA LEU A 328 28.72 13.45 -4.84
C LEU A 328 27.42 13.93 -4.17
N LYS A 329 26.48 14.44 -4.97
CA LYS A 329 25.21 14.95 -4.47
C LYS A 329 24.11 13.90 -4.50
N PRO A 330 23.00 14.07 -3.75
CA PRO A 330 21.90 13.11 -3.73
C PRO A 330 21.33 12.74 -5.11
N TRP A 331 21.27 13.70 -6.04
CA TRP A 331 20.85 13.46 -7.44
C TRP A 331 21.88 12.74 -8.31
N ASP A 332 23.11 12.54 -7.80
CA ASP A 332 24.13 11.71 -8.42
C ASP A 332 24.09 10.26 -7.91
N VAL A 333 23.49 10.01 -6.73
CA VAL A 333 23.53 8.71 -6.06
C VAL A 333 22.91 7.59 -6.91
N PRO A 334 21.68 7.70 -7.44
CA PRO A 334 21.10 6.61 -8.24
C PRO A 334 21.91 6.33 -9.51
N TYR A 335 22.39 7.38 -10.17
CA TYR A 335 23.20 7.28 -11.40
C TYR A 335 24.52 6.53 -11.18
N TYR A 336 25.30 6.90 -10.16
CA TYR A 336 26.54 6.18 -9.87
C TYR A 336 26.29 4.81 -9.24
N ALA A 337 25.18 4.61 -8.53
CA ALA A 337 24.81 3.31 -7.98
C ALA A 337 24.54 2.30 -9.11
N GLU A 338 23.82 2.69 -10.16
CA GLU A 338 23.61 1.81 -11.31
C GLU A 338 24.93 1.51 -12.05
N LYS A 339 25.81 2.50 -12.21
CA LYS A 339 27.15 2.27 -12.78
C LYS A 339 28.00 1.33 -11.92
N LEU A 340 27.97 1.48 -10.60
CA LEU A 340 28.68 0.61 -9.67
C LEU A 340 28.11 -0.81 -9.69
N LYS A 341 26.78 -0.95 -9.72
CA LYS A 341 26.09 -2.24 -9.88
C LYS A 341 26.55 -2.93 -11.15
N LYS A 342 26.49 -2.24 -12.30
CA LYS A 342 26.95 -2.77 -13.58
C LYS A 342 28.43 -3.18 -13.54
N ALA A 343 29.31 -2.35 -12.98
CA ALA A 343 30.73 -2.66 -12.88
C ALA A 343 31.06 -3.83 -11.94
N SER A 344 30.27 -4.02 -10.87
CA SER A 344 30.53 -5.04 -9.83
C SER A 344 29.92 -6.40 -10.16
N PHE A 345 28.80 -6.41 -10.87
CA PHE A 345 28.00 -7.61 -11.12
C PHE A 345 27.84 -7.95 -12.60
N ASP A 346 28.27 -7.07 -13.51
CA ASP A 346 28.19 -7.27 -14.98
C ASP A 346 26.75 -7.56 -15.44
N ILE A 347 25.81 -6.81 -14.89
CA ILE A 347 24.37 -6.87 -15.17
C ILE A 347 23.75 -5.47 -15.04
N SER A 348 22.83 -5.12 -15.94
CA SER A 348 21.95 -3.95 -15.79
C SER A 348 20.48 -4.35 -15.81
N GLU A 349 19.62 -3.48 -15.28
CA GLU A 349 18.17 -3.71 -15.34
C GLU A 349 17.66 -3.78 -16.79
N GLU A 350 18.24 -2.98 -17.68
CA GLU A 350 17.87 -2.96 -19.10
C GLU A 350 18.26 -4.25 -19.85
N GLU A 351 19.35 -4.92 -19.46
CA GLU A 351 19.72 -6.23 -20.02
C GLU A 351 18.75 -7.34 -19.54
N LEU A 352 18.13 -7.17 -18.38
CA LEU A 352 17.16 -8.10 -17.80
C LEU A 352 15.73 -7.91 -18.32
N ARG A 353 15.31 -6.67 -18.62
CA ARG A 353 13.93 -6.33 -19.03
C ARG A 353 13.34 -7.25 -20.11
N PRO A 354 14.07 -7.62 -21.20
CA PRO A 354 13.54 -8.53 -22.22
C PRO A 354 13.08 -9.89 -21.70
N TYR A 355 13.58 -10.32 -20.53
CA TYR A 355 13.24 -11.59 -19.90
C TYR A 355 12.07 -11.51 -18.91
N PHE A 356 11.52 -10.32 -18.67
CA PHE A 356 10.37 -10.13 -17.77
C PHE A 356 9.18 -9.44 -18.47
N PRO A 357 8.68 -9.97 -19.60
CA PRO A 357 7.43 -9.48 -20.16
C PRO A 357 6.28 -9.78 -19.19
N ALA A 358 5.42 -8.79 -18.93
CA ALA A 358 4.34 -8.88 -17.94
C ALA A 358 3.48 -10.16 -18.09
N PRO A 359 3.08 -10.61 -19.29
CA PRO A 359 2.34 -11.87 -19.44
C PRO A 359 3.09 -13.12 -18.96
N THR A 360 4.42 -13.17 -19.09
CA THR A 360 5.23 -14.29 -18.60
C THR A 360 5.37 -14.24 -17.08
N VAL A 361 5.63 -13.05 -16.54
CA VAL A 361 5.73 -12.84 -15.08
C VAL A 361 4.42 -13.24 -14.39
N LEU A 362 3.27 -12.84 -14.93
CA LEU A 362 1.95 -13.20 -14.41
C LEU A 362 1.74 -14.72 -14.40
N LYS A 363 2.04 -15.40 -15.51
CA LYS A 363 1.96 -16.88 -15.58
C LYS A 363 2.87 -17.54 -14.55
N GLY A 364 4.09 -17.03 -14.37
CA GLY A 364 5.01 -17.54 -13.38
C GLY A 364 4.54 -17.33 -11.94
N MET A 365 4.00 -16.15 -11.64
CA MET A 365 3.38 -15.86 -10.35
C MET A 365 2.21 -16.80 -10.05
N PHE A 366 1.38 -17.09 -11.04
CA PHE A 366 0.28 -18.06 -10.90
C PHE A 366 0.79 -19.48 -10.68
N GLU A 367 1.89 -19.88 -11.32
CA GLU A 367 2.54 -21.17 -11.08
C GLU A 367 3.13 -21.27 -9.66
N VAL A 368 3.69 -20.18 -9.11
CA VAL A 368 4.15 -20.13 -7.71
C VAL A 368 3.00 -20.48 -6.77
N VAL A 369 1.86 -19.78 -6.88
CA VAL A 369 0.73 -20.02 -5.97
C VAL A 369 0.03 -21.36 -6.21
N ARG A 370 0.07 -21.88 -7.44
CA ARG A 370 -0.37 -23.25 -7.73
C ARG A 370 0.45 -24.27 -6.94
N ARG A 371 1.78 -24.16 -6.96
CA ARG A 371 2.67 -25.06 -6.19
C ARG A 371 2.49 -24.92 -4.69
N LEU A 372 2.38 -23.69 -4.19
CA LEU A 372 2.26 -23.42 -2.76
C LEU A 372 0.90 -23.80 -2.19
N PHE A 373 -0.20 -23.43 -2.88
CA PHE A 373 -1.55 -23.42 -2.32
C PHE A 373 -2.57 -24.26 -3.10
N ASP A 374 -2.19 -24.83 -4.25
CA ASP A 374 -3.04 -25.69 -5.11
C ASP A 374 -4.30 -24.95 -5.53
N ILE A 375 -4.06 -23.74 -6.01
CA ILE A 375 -5.07 -22.87 -6.61
C ILE A 375 -4.70 -22.63 -8.07
N GLU A 376 -5.72 -22.52 -8.90
CA GLU A 376 -5.59 -22.19 -10.31
C GLU A 376 -6.06 -20.75 -10.52
N VAL A 377 -5.27 -19.95 -11.23
CA VAL A 377 -5.69 -18.60 -11.63
C VAL A 377 -5.97 -18.63 -13.13
N VAL A 378 -7.20 -18.28 -13.51
CA VAL A 378 -7.64 -18.32 -14.92
C VAL A 378 -8.28 -16.98 -15.32
N PRO A 379 -8.16 -16.55 -16.59
CA PRO A 379 -8.85 -15.36 -17.08
C PRO A 379 -10.37 -15.44 -16.83
N CYS A 380 -10.98 -14.31 -16.46
CA CYS A 380 -12.41 -14.22 -16.20
C CYS A 380 -13.07 -13.22 -17.15
N ASP A 381 -13.82 -13.73 -18.13
CA ASP A 381 -14.58 -12.92 -19.09
C ASP A 381 -15.83 -12.29 -18.44
N GLY A 382 -16.30 -11.17 -19.00
CA GLY A 382 -17.58 -10.55 -18.65
C GLY A 382 -17.58 -9.69 -17.38
N MET A 383 -16.42 -9.50 -16.74
CA MET A 383 -16.25 -8.50 -15.70
C MET A 383 -16.19 -7.10 -16.34
N SER A 384 -17.06 -6.18 -15.90
CA SER A 384 -17.00 -4.77 -16.31
C SER A 384 -15.68 -4.15 -15.82
N VAL A 385 -15.03 -3.33 -16.64
CA VAL A 385 -13.74 -2.68 -16.34
C VAL A 385 -13.82 -1.17 -16.59
N TRP A 386 -12.95 -0.38 -15.96
CA TRP A 386 -12.88 1.08 -16.12
C TRP A 386 -11.87 1.54 -17.18
N HIS A 387 -10.96 0.65 -17.59
CA HIS A 387 -9.93 0.92 -18.58
C HIS A 387 -9.62 -0.34 -19.39
N GLN A 388 -9.24 -0.18 -20.66
CA GLN A 388 -8.99 -1.31 -21.58
C GLN A 388 -7.82 -2.20 -21.16
N ASP A 389 -6.86 -1.65 -20.41
CA ASP A 389 -5.67 -2.37 -19.94
C ASP A 389 -5.93 -3.21 -18.67
N VAL A 390 -7.13 -3.13 -18.10
CA VAL A 390 -7.47 -3.88 -16.88
C VAL A 390 -7.67 -5.34 -17.22
N LEU A 391 -6.87 -6.20 -16.59
CA LEU A 391 -6.97 -7.64 -16.70
C LEU A 391 -7.91 -8.19 -15.61
N THR A 392 -8.64 -9.25 -15.93
CA THR A 392 -9.63 -9.85 -15.03
C THR A 392 -9.40 -11.34 -14.88
N TYR A 393 -9.38 -11.81 -13.64
CA TYR A 393 -9.06 -13.19 -13.31
C TYR A 393 -10.01 -13.74 -12.25
N GLU A 394 -10.14 -15.07 -12.23
CA GLU A 394 -10.73 -15.80 -11.11
C GLU A 394 -9.76 -16.85 -10.56
N ILE A 395 -9.86 -17.09 -9.25
CA ILE A 395 -9.11 -18.14 -8.56
C ILE A 395 -10.04 -19.33 -8.38
N ARG A 396 -9.59 -20.51 -8.78
CA ARG A 396 -10.28 -21.78 -8.60
C ARG A 396 -9.50 -22.71 -7.69
N LYS A 397 -10.23 -23.52 -6.93
CA LYS A 397 -9.71 -24.66 -6.17
C LYS A 397 -10.63 -25.85 -6.40
N ASP A 398 -10.07 -27.00 -6.77
CA ASP A 398 -10.83 -28.21 -7.13
C ASP A 398 -11.91 -27.95 -8.21
N GLY A 399 -11.61 -27.06 -9.17
CA GLY A 399 -12.53 -26.65 -10.23
C GLY A 399 -13.64 -25.67 -9.80
N VAL A 400 -13.67 -25.23 -8.53
CA VAL A 400 -14.67 -24.30 -7.99
C VAL A 400 -14.07 -22.89 -7.86
N SER A 401 -14.78 -21.87 -8.36
CA SER A 401 -14.39 -20.45 -8.20
C SER A 401 -14.49 -20.04 -6.72
N ILE A 402 -13.38 -19.54 -6.17
CA ILE A 402 -13.27 -19.12 -4.76
C ILE A 402 -13.02 -17.62 -4.59
N ALA A 403 -12.53 -16.92 -5.63
CA ALA A 403 -12.31 -15.47 -5.61
C ALA A 403 -12.18 -14.91 -7.03
N ARG A 404 -12.25 -13.58 -7.18
CA ARG A 404 -11.93 -12.87 -8.42
C ARG A 404 -11.03 -11.67 -8.15
N PHE A 405 -10.37 -11.16 -9.17
CA PHE A 405 -9.64 -9.90 -9.05
C PHE A 405 -9.49 -9.16 -10.37
N TYR A 406 -9.26 -7.86 -10.23
CA TYR A 406 -8.87 -6.94 -11.30
C TYR A 406 -7.39 -6.63 -11.17
N PHE A 407 -6.69 -6.51 -12.30
CA PHE A 407 -5.30 -6.11 -12.36
C PHE A 407 -5.08 -4.90 -13.26
N ASP A 408 -4.59 -3.80 -12.70
CA ASP A 408 -4.36 -2.53 -13.41
C ASP A 408 -2.90 -2.10 -13.27
N LEU A 409 -2.08 -2.49 -14.25
CA LEU A 409 -0.62 -2.49 -14.13
C LEU A 409 0.06 -1.16 -14.47
N TYR A 410 -0.51 -0.38 -15.39
CA TYR A 410 0.25 0.67 -16.08
C TYR A 410 -0.03 2.07 -15.51
N ALA A 411 1.00 2.92 -15.56
CA ALA A 411 0.90 4.32 -15.20
C ALA A 411 0.10 5.13 -16.24
N ARG A 412 -0.63 6.14 -15.77
CA ARG A 412 -1.38 7.09 -16.63
C ARG A 412 -1.74 8.36 -15.85
N ALA A 413 -2.01 9.45 -16.56
CA ALA A 413 -2.22 10.77 -15.97
C ALA A 413 -3.39 10.85 -14.97
N SER A 414 -4.46 10.08 -15.16
CA SER A 414 -5.65 10.08 -14.29
C SER A 414 -5.56 9.11 -13.09
N LYS A 415 -4.39 8.49 -12.87
CA LYS A 415 -4.19 7.46 -11.84
C LYS A 415 -3.18 7.94 -10.80
N ARG A 416 -3.48 7.72 -9.52
CA ARG A 416 -2.53 8.02 -8.43
C ARG A 416 -1.27 7.14 -8.55
N GLY A 417 -0.13 7.69 -8.16
CA GLY A 417 1.15 6.96 -8.17
C GLY A 417 1.23 5.86 -7.09
N GLY A 418 2.27 5.04 -7.16
CA GLY A 418 2.53 3.93 -6.23
C GLY A 418 1.99 2.58 -6.72
N ALA A 419 1.87 1.63 -5.82
CA ALA A 419 1.18 0.36 -6.02
C ALA A 419 0.33 0.08 -4.78
N TRP A 420 -0.80 -0.59 -4.95
CA TRP A 420 -1.68 -0.96 -3.84
C TRP A 420 -2.65 -2.08 -4.22
N MET A 421 -3.13 -2.76 -3.19
CA MET A 421 -4.29 -3.63 -3.20
C MET A 421 -5.45 -2.95 -2.49
N ASP A 422 -6.68 -3.18 -2.96
CA ASP A 422 -7.90 -2.70 -2.32
C ASP A 422 -9.03 -3.73 -2.49
N ASP A 423 -10.01 -3.76 -1.59
CA ASP A 423 -11.10 -4.71 -1.66
C ASP A 423 -12.31 -4.20 -2.48
N CYS A 424 -12.69 -4.99 -3.47
CA CYS A 424 -13.90 -4.77 -4.28
C CYS A 424 -15.14 -5.36 -3.59
N ARG A 425 -14.97 -6.57 -3.03
CA ARG A 425 -15.97 -7.29 -2.24
C ARG A 425 -15.26 -8.10 -1.18
N VAL A 426 -15.81 -8.12 0.02
CA VAL A 426 -15.31 -8.94 1.14
C VAL A 426 -15.99 -10.31 1.16
N ARG A 427 -15.23 -11.38 1.43
CA ARG A 427 -15.80 -12.72 1.64
C ARG A 427 -16.69 -12.73 2.88
N ARG A 428 -17.96 -13.14 2.71
CA ARG A 428 -18.93 -13.21 3.81
C ARG A 428 -20.07 -14.16 3.51
N VAL A 429 -20.77 -14.62 4.54
CA VAL A 429 -22.05 -15.34 4.38
C VAL A 429 -23.19 -14.39 4.72
N ASP A 430 -24.07 -14.14 3.75
CA ASP A 430 -25.18 -13.19 3.91
C ASP A 430 -26.30 -13.74 4.82
N ALA A 431 -27.36 -12.94 5.01
CA ALA A 431 -28.55 -13.32 5.80
C ALA A 431 -29.28 -14.56 5.25
N SER A 432 -29.20 -14.81 3.93
CA SER A 432 -29.82 -15.97 3.28
C SER A 432 -29.01 -17.26 3.45
N GLY A 433 -27.76 -17.14 3.92
CA GLY A 433 -26.81 -18.26 3.99
C GLY A 433 -25.99 -18.43 2.71
N SER A 434 -26.09 -17.50 1.75
CA SER A 434 -25.30 -17.51 0.53
C SER A 434 -23.90 -16.95 0.78
N LEU A 435 -22.89 -17.61 0.19
CA LEU A 435 -21.51 -17.15 0.25
C LEU A 435 -21.27 -16.08 -0.82
N GLN A 436 -20.91 -14.87 -0.37
CA GLN A 436 -20.28 -13.86 -1.19
C GLN A 436 -18.78 -14.17 -1.32
N LEU A 437 -18.32 -14.33 -2.56
CA LEU A 437 -16.89 -14.51 -2.84
C LEU A 437 -16.14 -13.17 -2.77
N PRO A 438 -14.90 -13.16 -2.26
CA PRO A 438 -14.06 -11.98 -2.24
C PRO A 438 -13.64 -11.57 -3.66
N VAL A 439 -13.52 -10.26 -3.85
CA VAL A 439 -12.99 -9.66 -5.07
C VAL A 439 -11.95 -8.60 -4.70
N ALA A 440 -10.79 -8.60 -5.35
CA ALA A 440 -9.71 -7.64 -5.12
C ALA A 440 -9.48 -6.71 -6.32
N TYR A 441 -9.03 -5.49 -6.05
CA TYR A 441 -8.33 -4.64 -7.01
C TYR A 441 -6.82 -4.73 -6.73
N LEU A 442 -6.02 -4.97 -7.75
CA LEU A 442 -4.56 -4.94 -7.68
C LEU A 442 -4.05 -3.89 -8.66
N THR A 443 -3.30 -2.92 -8.16
CA THR A 443 -2.94 -1.74 -8.94
C THR A 443 -1.45 -1.44 -8.84
N CYS A 444 -0.78 -1.25 -9.98
CA CYS A 444 0.63 -0.83 -10.07
C CYS A 444 0.77 0.40 -10.99
N ASN A 445 1.97 0.93 -11.17
CA ASN A 445 2.25 2.08 -12.06
C ASN A 445 3.51 1.83 -12.90
N PHE A 446 3.53 0.72 -13.63
CA PHE A 446 4.65 0.32 -14.50
C PHE A 446 4.61 1.04 -15.84
N GLY A 447 5.72 0.97 -16.58
CA GLY A 447 5.74 1.30 -18.00
C GLY A 447 4.75 0.43 -18.79
N GLY A 448 3.97 1.06 -19.67
CA GLY A 448 3.01 0.35 -20.53
C GLY A 448 3.66 -0.42 -21.69
N PRO A 449 2.87 -1.19 -22.45
CA PRO A 449 3.30 -1.81 -23.70
C PRO A 449 3.81 -0.77 -24.71
N LEU A 450 4.75 -1.17 -25.58
CA LEU A 450 5.32 -0.29 -26.60
C LEU A 450 4.99 -0.84 -28.00
N GLY A 451 4.06 -0.18 -28.70
CA GLY A 451 3.58 -0.68 -30.00
C GLY A 451 2.95 -2.08 -29.85
N ASP A 452 3.51 -3.06 -30.55
CA ASP A 452 3.06 -4.47 -30.49
C ASP A 452 3.77 -5.28 -29.39
N ASP A 453 4.81 -4.73 -28.76
CA ASP A 453 5.58 -5.42 -27.71
C ASP A 453 4.86 -5.36 -26.35
N PRO A 454 4.92 -6.44 -25.54
CA PRO A 454 4.35 -6.42 -24.20
C PRO A 454 5.08 -5.43 -23.30
N ALA A 455 4.45 -5.03 -22.20
CA ALA A 455 5.15 -4.31 -21.14
C ALA A 455 6.30 -5.17 -20.59
N LEU A 456 7.53 -4.65 -20.70
CA LEU A 456 8.75 -5.30 -20.22
C LEU A 456 9.11 -4.74 -18.86
N LEU A 457 8.99 -5.54 -17.81
CA LEU A 457 9.16 -5.11 -16.43
C LEU A 457 10.64 -5.12 -16.03
N SER A 458 11.05 -4.16 -15.21
CA SER A 458 12.28 -4.32 -14.44
C SER A 458 12.09 -5.39 -13.36
N HIS A 459 13.18 -5.93 -12.82
CA HIS A 459 13.07 -6.91 -11.74
C HIS A 459 12.40 -6.32 -10.48
N ASN A 460 12.62 -5.04 -10.19
CA ASN A 460 11.91 -4.36 -9.09
C ASN A 460 10.40 -4.26 -9.36
N GLU A 461 9.97 -4.01 -10.60
CA GLU A 461 8.55 -4.02 -10.97
C GLU A 461 7.95 -5.44 -10.81
N VAL A 462 8.73 -6.50 -11.06
CA VAL A 462 8.33 -7.89 -10.76
C VAL A 462 8.16 -8.11 -9.25
N VAL A 463 9.06 -7.59 -8.41
CA VAL A 463 8.95 -7.65 -6.95
C VAL A 463 7.69 -6.92 -6.47
N THR A 464 7.43 -5.70 -6.95
CA THR A 464 6.20 -4.95 -6.64
C THR A 464 4.94 -5.70 -7.06
N LEU A 465 4.96 -6.36 -8.23
CA LEU A 465 3.82 -7.14 -8.69
C LEU A 465 3.48 -8.30 -7.73
N PHE A 466 4.51 -9.00 -7.24
CA PHE A 466 4.36 -10.08 -6.25
C PHE A 466 3.90 -9.56 -4.90
N HIS A 467 4.40 -8.39 -4.48
CA HIS A 467 3.96 -7.69 -3.26
C HIS A 467 2.44 -7.48 -3.27
N GLU A 468 1.92 -6.82 -4.31
CA GLU A 468 0.47 -6.56 -4.40
C GLU A 468 -0.34 -7.85 -4.45
N PHE A 469 0.15 -8.85 -5.19
CA PHE A 469 -0.53 -10.14 -5.26
C PHE A 469 -0.56 -10.85 -3.89
N GLY A 470 0.45 -10.67 -3.05
CA GLY A 470 0.44 -11.18 -1.67
C GLY A 470 -0.67 -10.59 -0.80
N HIS A 471 -0.92 -9.26 -0.88
CA HIS A 471 -2.13 -8.67 -0.27
C HIS A 471 -3.41 -9.25 -0.89
N GLY A 472 -3.44 -9.39 -2.21
CA GLY A 472 -4.53 -10.02 -2.93
C GLY A 472 -4.85 -11.42 -2.42
N LEU A 473 -3.83 -12.26 -2.22
CA LEU A 473 -3.97 -13.61 -1.68
C LEU A 473 -4.52 -13.60 -0.25
N HIS A 474 -4.07 -12.68 0.60
CA HIS A 474 -4.57 -12.57 1.97
C HIS A 474 -6.07 -12.24 1.99
N HIS A 475 -6.53 -11.36 1.11
CA HIS A 475 -7.95 -11.06 0.94
C HIS A 475 -8.74 -12.22 0.32
N MET A 476 -8.22 -12.79 -0.77
CA MET A 476 -8.95 -13.71 -1.63
C MET A 476 -9.01 -15.15 -1.10
N LEU A 477 -8.02 -15.58 -0.30
CA LEU A 477 -7.94 -16.96 0.21
C LEU A 477 -8.49 -17.12 1.64
N THR A 478 -8.98 -16.03 2.25
CA THR A 478 -9.66 -16.10 3.55
C THR A 478 -10.76 -17.16 3.57
N ARG A 479 -10.90 -17.86 4.71
CA ARG A 479 -12.03 -18.76 5.00
C ARG A 479 -12.95 -18.22 6.07
N ILE A 480 -12.77 -16.96 6.44
CA ILE A 480 -13.59 -16.27 7.42
C ILE A 480 -14.86 -15.73 6.75
N ASP A 481 -16.01 -16.08 7.33
CA ASP A 481 -17.34 -15.72 6.80
C ASP A 481 -17.91 -14.44 7.41
N ALA A 482 -17.22 -13.85 8.40
CA ALA A 482 -17.62 -12.61 9.06
C ALA A 482 -16.84 -11.43 8.47
N ALA A 483 -17.53 -10.52 7.79
CA ALA A 483 -16.92 -9.49 6.93
C ALA A 483 -15.95 -8.59 7.71
N ALA A 484 -16.28 -8.25 8.96
CA ALA A 484 -15.48 -7.37 9.81
C ALA A 484 -14.09 -7.92 10.19
N VAL A 485 -13.86 -9.23 9.98
CA VAL A 485 -12.57 -9.90 10.26
C VAL A 485 -12.14 -10.83 9.12
N SER A 486 -12.69 -10.62 7.92
CA SER A 486 -12.45 -11.47 6.74
C SER A 486 -11.48 -10.82 5.77
N GLY A 487 -10.59 -11.63 5.19
CA GLY A 487 -9.56 -11.13 4.29
C GLY A 487 -8.58 -10.30 5.09
N ILE A 488 -8.32 -9.08 4.64
CA ILE A 488 -7.44 -8.14 5.36
C ILE A 488 -8.18 -7.37 6.48
N ASN A 489 -9.51 -7.48 6.57
CA ASN A 489 -10.26 -6.77 7.61
C ASN A 489 -9.95 -7.34 9.00
N GLY A 490 -9.82 -6.44 9.97
CA GLY A 490 -9.53 -6.77 11.37
C GLY A 490 -8.11 -7.29 11.63
N VAL A 491 -7.27 -7.43 10.60
CA VAL A 491 -5.85 -7.74 10.73
C VAL A 491 -5.14 -6.54 11.35
N ALA A 492 -4.20 -6.79 12.26
CA ALA A 492 -3.36 -5.75 12.82
C ALA A 492 -2.52 -5.10 11.70
N TRP A 493 -2.52 -3.77 11.63
CA TRP A 493 -1.93 -3.02 10.51
C TRP A 493 -0.42 -3.27 10.33
N ASP A 494 0.29 -3.56 11.42
CA ASP A 494 1.71 -3.92 11.46
C ASP A 494 2.00 -5.40 11.11
N ALA A 495 0.97 -6.18 10.80
CA ALA A 495 1.08 -7.53 10.25
C ALA A 495 0.47 -7.66 8.83
N VAL A 496 -0.24 -6.64 8.33
CA VAL A 496 -0.92 -6.71 7.03
C VAL A 496 0.05 -6.86 5.84
N GLU A 497 1.28 -6.38 6.01
CA GLU A 497 2.38 -6.42 5.05
C GLU A 497 3.12 -7.77 5.03
N LEU A 498 2.80 -8.70 5.94
CA LEU A 498 3.48 -10.00 5.99
C LEU A 498 3.26 -10.80 4.69
N PRO A 499 2.03 -11.02 4.21
CA PRO A 499 1.81 -11.79 2.98
C PRO A 499 2.35 -11.14 1.72
N SER A 500 2.31 -9.81 1.63
CA SER A 500 2.85 -9.05 0.49
C SER A 500 4.36 -9.24 0.38
N GLN A 501 5.09 -8.90 1.44
CA GLN A 501 6.55 -9.05 1.48
C GLN A 501 7.01 -10.51 1.45
N PHE A 502 6.19 -11.45 1.94
CA PHE A 502 6.47 -12.88 1.80
C PHE A 502 6.56 -13.30 0.32
N MET A 503 5.63 -12.84 -0.52
CA MET A 503 5.60 -13.20 -1.94
C MET A 503 6.80 -12.64 -2.72
N GLU A 504 7.33 -11.48 -2.32
CA GLU A 504 8.53 -10.88 -2.94
C GLU A 504 9.74 -11.83 -2.95
N ASN A 505 9.87 -12.67 -1.93
CA ASN A 505 11.00 -13.58 -1.80
C ASN A 505 11.10 -14.61 -2.94
N PHE A 506 9.98 -14.94 -3.59
CA PHE A 506 9.96 -15.86 -4.74
C PHE A 506 10.59 -15.25 -5.99
N CYS A 507 10.65 -13.91 -6.09
CA CYS A 507 11.34 -13.21 -7.18
C CYS A 507 12.87 -13.34 -7.10
N TRP A 508 13.40 -13.89 -6.01
CA TRP A 508 14.82 -14.06 -5.75
C TRP A 508 15.25 -15.53 -5.64
N GLN A 509 14.38 -16.48 -5.98
CA GLN A 509 14.72 -17.90 -5.98
C GLN A 509 14.97 -18.39 -7.40
N ALA A 510 16.09 -19.08 -7.59
CA ALA A 510 16.48 -19.63 -8.90
C ALA A 510 15.37 -20.51 -9.49
N GLU A 511 14.79 -21.39 -8.68
CA GLU A 511 13.77 -22.34 -9.10
C GLU A 511 12.46 -21.67 -9.52
N SER A 512 12.13 -20.52 -8.93
CA SER A 512 10.97 -19.70 -9.30
C SER A 512 11.25 -18.89 -10.58
N LEU A 513 12.44 -18.28 -10.66
CA LEU A 513 12.84 -17.44 -11.79
C LEU A 513 12.85 -18.21 -13.12
N LEU A 514 13.10 -19.53 -13.09
CA LEU A 514 13.01 -20.40 -14.26
C LEU A 514 11.68 -20.33 -15.02
N PHE A 515 10.58 -19.98 -14.35
CA PHE A 515 9.26 -19.89 -14.97
C PHE A 515 8.56 -18.54 -14.77
N ILE A 516 9.18 -17.62 -14.01
CA ILE A 516 8.77 -16.20 -13.94
C ILE A 516 9.41 -15.39 -15.07
N SER A 517 10.49 -15.89 -15.69
CA SER A 517 11.23 -15.22 -16.75
C SER A 517 11.23 -15.98 -18.07
N GLY A 518 11.49 -15.27 -19.16
CA GLY A 518 11.67 -15.79 -20.52
C GLY A 518 11.70 -14.65 -21.54
N HIS A 519 12.60 -14.73 -22.53
CA HIS A 519 12.80 -13.65 -23.50
C HIS A 519 11.51 -13.37 -24.29
N TYR A 520 11.10 -12.11 -24.40
CA TYR A 520 9.81 -11.75 -24.99
C TYR A 520 9.67 -12.15 -26.47
N GLU A 521 10.76 -12.09 -27.25
CA GLU A 521 10.76 -12.48 -28.68
C GLU A 521 10.93 -13.99 -28.91
N THR A 522 11.88 -14.62 -28.21
CA THR A 522 12.32 -15.99 -28.53
C THR A 522 11.69 -17.05 -27.63
N GLY A 523 11.22 -16.64 -26.45
CA GLY A 523 10.78 -17.55 -25.38
C GLY A 523 11.92 -18.28 -24.67
N ASP A 524 13.19 -17.96 -24.98
CA ASP A 524 14.34 -18.60 -24.34
C ASP A 524 14.37 -18.30 -22.83
N PRO A 525 14.79 -19.26 -21.99
CA PRO A 525 14.88 -19.03 -20.55
C PRO A 525 15.96 -18.00 -20.23
N LEU A 526 15.85 -17.36 -19.06
CA LEU A 526 16.90 -16.49 -18.54
C LEU A 526 18.25 -17.25 -18.50
N PRO A 527 19.30 -16.76 -19.17
CA PRO A 527 20.60 -17.42 -19.18
C PRO A 527 21.13 -17.65 -17.76
N GLY A 528 21.73 -18.81 -17.53
CA GLY A 528 22.21 -19.19 -16.19
C GLY A 528 23.25 -18.22 -15.63
N ASP A 529 24.11 -17.67 -16.48
CA ASP A 529 25.08 -16.63 -16.09
C ASP A 529 24.38 -15.32 -15.70
N MET A 530 23.33 -14.91 -16.40
CA MET A 530 22.54 -13.73 -16.07
C MET A 530 21.74 -13.92 -14.76
N LEU A 531 21.20 -15.12 -14.54
CA LEU A 531 20.58 -15.49 -13.27
C LEU A 531 21.57 -15.41 -12.10
N ASP A 532 22.76 -16.00 -12.24
CA ASP A 532 23.79 -15.97 -11.20
C ASP A 532 24.21 -14.53 -10.86
N LYS A 533 24.32 -13.66 -11.87
CA LYS A 533 24.61 -12.24 -11.69
C LYS A 533 23.48 -11.49 -10.96
N LEU A 534 22.22 -11.73 -11.35
CA LEU A 534 21.04 -11.16 -10.68
C LEU A 534 21.01 -11.55 -9.20
N LEU A 535 21.20 -12.83 -8.89
CA LEU A 535 21.18 -13.32 -7.51
C LEU A 535 22.34 -12.78 -6.67
N ARG A 536 23.53 -12.62 -7.26
CA ARG A 536 24.66 -11.96 -6.59
C ARG A 536 24.40 -10.48 -6.29
N ALA A 537 23.60 -9.81 -7.12
CA ALA A 537 23.23 -8.41 -6.94
C ALA A 537 22.04 -8.20 -5.99
N LYS A 538 21.39 -9.27 -5.49
CA LYS A 538 20.20 -9.19 -4.61
C LYS A 538 20.35 -8.20 -3.47
N ASN A 539 21.47 -8.29 -2.73
CA ASN A 539 21.70 -7.50 -1.53
C ASN A 539 22.50 -6.21 -1.82
N TYR A 540 22.69 -5.86 -3.09
CA TYR A 540 23.37 -4.62 -3.46
C TYR A 540 22.62 -3.41 -2.91
N ASN A 541 23.30 -2.58 -2.10
CA ASN A 541 22.74 -1.41 -1.42
C ASN A 541 21.52 -1.70 -0.52
N ALA A 542 21.30 -2.95 -0.09
CA ALA A 542 20.19 -3.30 0.80
C ALA A 542 20.22 -2.49 2.10
N ALA A 543 21.42 -2.21 2.64
CA ALA A 543 21.57 -1.39 3.83
C ALA A 543 21.19 0.08 3.61
N MET A 544 21.51 0.65 2.43
CA MET A 544 21.06 2.00 2.06
C MET A 544 19.53 2.10 1.97
N MET A 545 18.87 1.08 1.40
CA MET A 545 17.40 1.00 1.36
C MET A 545 16.80 0.82 2.75
N MET A 546 17.41 -0.02 3.60
CA MET A 546 17.01 -0.24 4.98
C MET A 546 17.02 1.07 5.78
N VAL A 547 18.14 1.81 5.79
CA VAL A 547 18.21 3.07 6.55
C VAL A 547 17.25 4.13 5.99
N ARG A 548 16.93 4.10 4.70
CA ARG A 548 15.93 4.99 4.11
C ARG A 548 14.51 4.67 4.59
N GLN A 549 14.12 3.39 4.65
CA GLN A 549 12.84 2.99 5.21
C GLN A 549 12.75 3.31 6.71
N LEU A 550 13.86 3.20 7.44
CA LEU A 550 13.94 3.55 8.86
C LEU A 550 13.87 5.07 9.10
N GLU A 551 14.44 5.90 8.20
CA GLU A 551 14.23 7.36 8.22
C GLU A 551 12.73 7.69 8.17
N PHE A 552 11.99 7.08 7.23
CA PHE A 552 10.55 7.28 7.12
C PHE A 552 9.77 6.80 8.35
N GLY A 553 10.07 5.60 8.84
CA GLY A 553 9.40 5.02 10.01
C GLY A 553 9.64 5.82 11.29
N LEU A 554 10.89 6.25 11.53
CA LEU A 554 11.23 7.07 12.69
C LEU A 554 10.66 8.48 12.59
N PHE A 555 10.69 9.09 11.39
CA PHE A 555 10.08 10.40 11.17
C PHE A 555 8.58 10.38 11.49
N ASP A 556 7.82 9.47 10.88
CA ASP A 556 6.38 9.31 11.13
C ASP A 556 6.09 9.10 12.62
N PHE A 557 6.77 8.12 13.23
CA PHE A 557 6.41 7.69 14.57
C PHE A 557 6.80 8.74 15.62
N ARG A 558 7.99 9.34 15.51
CA ARG A 558 8.39 10.44 16.40
C ARG A 558 7.48 11.65 16.25
N LEU A 559 7.10 11.99 15.02
CA LEU A 559 6.18 13.09 14.77
C LEU A 559 4.87 12.90 15.54
N HIS A 560 4.26 11.72 15.51
CA HIS A 560 3.00 11.45 16.22
C HIS A 560 3.15 11.17 17.73
N VAL A 561 4.37 11.02 18.25
CA VAL A 561 4.67 10.92 19.69
C VAL A 561 4.97 12.29 20.30
N GLU A 562 5.76 13.10 19.59
CA GLU A 562 6.41 14.30 20.11
C GLU A 562 5.68 15.60 19.71
N PHE A 563 4.64 15.54 18.86
CA PHE A 563 4.02 16.74 18.28
C PHE A 563 3.57 17.78 19.31
N ASP A 564 3.97 19.03 19.09
CA ASP A 564 3.57 20.22 19.83
C ASP A 564 2.93 21.24 18.86
N PRO A 565 1.62 21.53 18.96
CA PRO A 565 0.91 22.44 18.06
C PRO A 565 1.41 23.90 18.14
N ASP A 566 2.16 24.25 19.19
CA ASP A 566 2.73 25.59 19.34
C ASP A 566 4.07 25.77 18.59
N ASP A 567 4.69 24.69 18.10
CA ASP A 567 5.94 24.72 17.32
C ASP A 567 5.72 24.42 15.83
N GLN A 568 5.51 25.49 15.06
CA GLN A 568 5.34 25.43 13.60
C GLN A 568 6.55 24.84 12.84
N LYS A 569 7.74 24.76 13.46
CA LYS A 569 8.95 24.24 12.81
C LYS A 569 9.24 22.80 13.19
N GLN A 570 8.45 22.21 14.08
CA GLN A 570 8.75 20.92 14.67
C GLN A 570 8.82 19.79 13.64
N VAL A 571 7.95 19.81 12.62
CA VAL A 571 7.96 18.83 11.54
C VAL A 571 9.35 18.74 10.89
N GLN A 572 9.93 19.88 10.51
CA GLN A 572 11.26 19.92 9.90
C GLN A 572 12.35 19.59 10.93
N HIS A 573 12.26 20.08 12.16
CA HIS A 573 13.23 19.77 13.21
C HIS A 573 13.31 18.27 13.54
N ILE A 574 12.17 17.58 13.67
CA ILE A 574 12.13 16.13 13.90
C ILE A 574 12.77 15.40 12.73
N LEU A 575 12.45 15.80 11.49
CA LEU A 575 13.05 15.21 10.31
C LEU A 575 14.57 15.37 10.29
N ASP A 576 15.07 16.57 10.58
CA ASP A 576 16.51 16.85 10.60
C ASP A 576 17.23 16.02 11.67
N GLN A 577 16.61 15.84 12.85
CA GLN A 577 17.15 14.96 13.89
C GLN A 577 17.17 13.49 13.46
N VAL A 578 16.08 12.98 12.88
CA VAL A 578 16.02 11.60 12.38
C VAL A 578 17.08 11.35 11.30
N ARG A 579 17.29 12.33 10.40
CA ARG A 579 18.35 12.25 9.38
C ARG A 579 19.75 12.22 10.00
N GLN A 580 20.01 13.00 11.04
CA GLN A 580 21.30 12.96 11.75
C GLN A 580 21.57 11.58 12.36
N ASP A 581 20.53 10.94 12.89
CA ASP A 581 20.64 9.64 13.54
C ASP A 581 20.81 8.49 12.54
N VAL A 582 20.08 8.51 11.42
CA VAL A 582 19.91 7.32 10.56
C VAL A 582 20.38 7.51 9.13
N ALA A 583 20.22 8.69 8.53
CA ALA A 583 20.53 8.89 7.12
C ALA A 583 22.06 8.86 6.87
N VAL A 584 22.43 8.29 5.73
CA VAL A 584 23.82 8.27 5.23
C VAL A 584 24.04 9.35 4.17
N VAL A 585 23.01 9.62 3.36
CA VAL A 585 22.98 10.70 2.36
C VAL A 585 22.03 11.78 2.88
N LEU A 586 22.55 12.99 3.09
CA LEU A 586 21.74 14.13 3.51
C LEU A 586 21.23 14.88 2.27
N PRO A 587 19.90 15.03 2.11
CA PRO A 587 19.36 15.82 1.02
C PRO A 587 19.56 17.33 1.28
N PRO A 588 19.42 18.20 0.26
CA PRO A 588 19.40 19.65 0.45
C PRO A 588 18.30 20.07 1.45
N ALA A 589 18.47 21.23 2.09
CA ALA A 589 17.52 21.74 3.08
C ALA A 589 16.12 21.97 2.48
N GLU A 590 16.06 22.30 1.19
CA GLU A 590 14.84 22.54 0.43
C GLU A 590 14.15 21.22 0.00
N TYR A 591 14.74 20.05 0.23
CA TYR A 591 14.13 18.77 -0.11
C TYR A 591 13.03 18.37 0.88
N ALA A 592 11.79 18.59 0.46
CA ALA A 592 10.61 18.66 1.31
C ALA A 592 9.70 17.42 1.18
N PHE A 593 10.27 16.20 1.13
CA PHE A 593 9.52 14.97 0.85
C PHE A 593 8.30 14.73 1.76
N GLN A 594 8.30 15.26 2.99
CA GLN A 594 7.20 15.14 3.93
C GLN A 594 5.88 15.68 3.35
N HIS A 595 5.94 16.68 2.47
CA HIS A 595 4.78 17.27 1.79
C HIS A 595 4.17 16.33 0.73
N GLY A 596 4.92 15.33 0.29
CA GLY A 596 4.47 14.27 -0.61
C GLY A 596 4.24 12.94 0.10
N PHE A 597 4.39 12.86 1.43
CA PHE A 597 4.38 11.60 2.18
C PHE A 597 2.97 11.09 2.46
N SER A 598 2.28 10.74 1.38
CA SER A 598 0.85 10.36 1.35
C SER A 598 0.51 9.18 2.25
N HIS A 599 1.47 8.29 2.54
CA HIS A 599 1.26 7.17 3.47
C HIS A 599 0.72 7.62 4.83
N ILE A 600 1.27 8.71 5.39
CA ILE A 600 0.97 9.14 6.77
C ILE A 600 0.03 10.34 6.83
N PHE A 601 -0.03 11.16 5.78
CA PHE A 601 -0.90 12.34 5.75
C PHE A 601 -2.13 12.19 4.85
N GLY A 602 -2.15 11.20 3.95
CA GLY A 602 -3.27 10.95 3.05
C GLY A 602 -3.73 9.48 3.02
N GLY A 603 -3.12 8.61 3.82
CA GLY A 603 -3.31 7.16 3.81
C GLY A 603 -3.42 6.58 5.22
N GLY A 604 -3.43 5.24 5.30
CA GLY A 604 -3.68 4.50 6.54
C GLY A 604 -2.48 4.35 7.50
N TYR A 605 -1.31 4.92 7.19
CA TYR A 605 -0.06 4.62 7.90
C TYR A 605 0.36 5.72 8.89
N ALA A 606 -0.54 6.61 9.32
CA ALA A 606 -0.25 7.60 10.35
C ALA A 606 0.13 6.93 11.70
N ALA A 607 1.33 7.22 12.21
CA ALA A 607 1.94 6.48 13.33
C ALA A 607 1.91 4.96 13.09
N GLY A 608 2.28 4.57 11.87
CA GLY A 608 2.07 3.25 11.33
C GLY A 608 3.00 2.89 10.19
N TYR A 609 3.86 3.80 9.69
CA TYR A 609 4.78 3.47 8.60
C TYR A 609 5.81 2.40 9.00
N TYR A 610 6.11 2.28 10.29
CA TYR A 610 6.94 1.20 10.84
C TYR A 610 6.41 -0.21 10.49
N SER A 611 5.11 -0.34 10.18
CA SER A 611 4.45 -1.60 9.80
C SER A 611 5.18 -2.32 8.68
N TYR A 612 5.75 -1.60 7.70
CA TYR A 612 6.54 -2.19 6.64
C TYR A 612 7.72 -2.99 7.19
N LYS A 613 8.56 -2.39 8.05
CA LYS A 613 9.74 -3.08 8.60
C LYS A 613 9.37 -4.10 9.68
N TRP A 614 8.30 -3.83 10.44
CA TRP A 614 7.78 -4.78 11.42
C TRP A 614 7.35 -6.08 10.75
N ALA A 615 6.52 -5.97 9.72
CA ALA A 615 6.08 -7.10 8.92
C ALA A 615 7.20 -7.73 8.09
N GLU A 616 8.23 -6.97 7.70
CA GLU A 616 9.35 -7.53 6.94
C GLU A 616 10.20 -8.49 7.78
N VAL A 617 10.27 -8.23 9.10
CA VAL A 617 10.84 -9.21 10.04
C VAL A 617 9.97 -10.48 10.08
N LEU A 618 8.64 -10.33 10.13
CA LEU A 618 7.74 -11.48 10.05
C LEU A 618 7.93 -12.23 8.73
N SER A 619 7.99 -11.54 7.59
CA SER A 619 8.03 -12.13 6.27
C SER A 619 9.36 -12.82 6.00
N ALA A 620 10.49 -12.21 6.37
CA ALA A 620 11.81 -12.81 6.26
C ALA A 620 11.92 -14.08 7.11
N ASP A 621 11.41 -14.07 8.33
CA ASP A 621 11.45 -15.22 9.22
C ASP A 621 10.44 -16.31 8.82
N ALA A 622 9.29 -15.92 8.26
CA ALA A 622 8.37 -16.85 7.65
C ALA A 622 9.00 -17.54 6.42
N PHE A 623 9.66 -16.78 5.56
CA PHE A 623 10.33 -17.30 4.38
C PHE A 623 11.58 -18.13 4.73
N ALA A 624 12.28 -17.82 5.83
CA ALA A 624 13.36 -18.66 6.35
C ALA A 624 12.91 -20.10 6.60
N LYS A 625 11.68 -20.33 7.06
CA LYS A 625 11.10 -21.67 7.18
C LYS A 625 10.97 -22.39 5.82
N PHE A 626 10.62 -21.65 4.76
CA PHE A 626 10.60 -22.21 3.41
C PHE A 626 12.01 -22.53 2.89
N LEU A 627 13.03 -21.75 3.26
CA LEU A 627 14.42 -22.08 2.96
C LEU A 627 14.89 -23.35 3.71
N GLU A 628 14.43 -23.56 4.95
CA GLU A 628 14.69 -24.76 5.75
C GLU A 628 14.04 -26.03 5.14
N ASP A 629 12.78 -25.92 4.72
CA ASP A 629 11.96 -27.07 4.28
C ASP A 629 11.98 -27.31 2.75
N GLY A 630 12.46 -26.34 1.97
CA GLY A 630 12.35 -26.22 0.51
C GLY A 630 11.27 -25.21 0.08
N ILE A 631 11.60 -24.32 -0.85
CA ILE A 631 10.74 -23.15 -1.17
C ILE A 631 9.37 -23.50 -1.76
N PHE A 632 9.24 -24.69 -2.36
CA PHE A 632 7.96 -25.26 -2.83
C PHE A 632 7.51 -26.45 -1.99
N ASN A 633 7.94 -26.53 -0.72
CA ASN A 633 7.45 -27.53 0.20
C ASN A 633 5.95 -27.35 0.42
N ARG A 634 5.19 -28.33 -0.06
CA ARG A 634 3.73 -28.29 -0.04
C ARG A 634 3.15 -28.19 1.37
N GLN A 635 3.72 -28.93 2.32
CA GLN A 635 3.24 -28.94 3.70
C GLN A 635 3.45 -27.57 4.37
N THR A 636 4.59 -26.92 4.11
CA THR A 636 4.87 -25.57 4.61
C THR A 636 3.96 -24.53 3.95
N GLY A 637 3.69 -24.65 2.65
CA GLY A 637 2.70 -23.85 1.93
C GLY A 637 1.29 -23.98 2.49
N GLU A 638 0.80 -25.20 2.71
CA GLU A 638 -0.50 -25.47 3.33
C GLU A 638 -0.59 -24.94 4.76
N LYS A 639 0.52 -25.01 5.52
CA LYS A 639 0.58 -24.44 6.86
C LYS A 639 0.45 -22.92 6.80
N PHE A 640 1.22 -22.25 5.93
CA PHE A 640 1.14 -20.79 5.74
C PHE A 640 -0.28 -20.35 5.32
N LEU A 641 -0.89 -21.10 4.40
CA LEU A 641 -2.27 -20.91 3.99
C LEU A 641 -3.24 -20.99 5.19
N ALA A 642 -3.20 -22.08 5.95
CA ALA A 642 -4.15 -22.34 7.03
C ALA A 642 -3.99 -21.44 8.28
N THR A 643 -2.79 -20.86 8.49
CA THR A 643 -2.52 -20.00 9.66
C THR A 643 -2.48 -18.53 9.33
N ILE A 644 -2.05 -18.12 8.14
CA ILE A 644 -1.92 -16.72 7.76
C ILE A 644 -3.05 -16.33 6.80
N LEU A 645 -3.07 -16.89 5.60
CA LEU A 645 -3.96 -16.41 4.53
C LEU A 645 -5.45 -16.74 4.75
N GLU A 646 -5.78 -17.87 5.35
CA GLU A 646 -7.17 -18.31 5.55
C GLU A 646 -7.84 -17.64 6.78
N LYS A 647 -7.07 -16.98 7.64
CA LYS A 647 -7.50 -16.58 8.99
C LYS A 647 -7.93 -15.12 9.10
N GLY A 648 -7.54 -14.26 8.17
CA GLY A 648 -7.80 -12.82 8.22
C GLY A 648 -7.60 -12.24 9.62
N GLY A 649 -8.48 -11.32 10.03
CA GLY A 649 -8.42 -10.69 11.35
C GLY A 649 -9.07 -11.48 12.49
N SER A 650 -9.34 -12.79 12.31
CA SER A 650 -10.16 -13.57 13.26
C SER A 650 -9.44 -14.01 14.54
N GLU A 651 -8.11 -13.95 14.57
CA GLU A 651 -7.24 -14.32 15.68
C GLU A 651 -6.11 -13.26 15.83
N ASP A 652 -5.30 -13.33 16.89
CA ASP A 652 -4.19 -12.41 17.08
C ASP A 652 -3.04 -12.70 16.09
N ALA A 653 -2.47 -11.66 15.48
CA ALA A 653 -1.45 -11.81 14.46
C ALA A 653 -0.16 -12.49 14.98
N MET A 654 0.24 -12.23 16.23
CA MET A 654 1.39 -12.91 16.85
C MET A 654 1.08 -14.39 17.04
N ASP A 655 -0.12 -14.72 17.54
CA ASP A 655 -0.53 -16.11 17.75
C ASP A 655 -0.55 -16.90 16.43
N LEU A 656 -1.09 -16.30 15.36
CA LEU A 656 -1.08 -16.89 14.02
C LEU A 656 0.34 -17.09 13.47
N PHE A 657 1.21 -16.10 13.68
CA PHE A 657 2.62 -16.21 13.30
C PHE A 657 3.33 -17.33 14.08
N VAL A 658 3.16 -17.41 15.40
CA VAL A 658 3.74 -18.47 16.24
C VAL A 658 3.18 -19.83 15.84
N ALA A 659 1.89 -19.95 15.51
CA ALA A 659 1.30 -21.18 15.01
C ALA A 659 1.97 -21.65 13.72
N PHE A 660 2.30 -20.72 12.80
CA PHE A 660 3.04 -21.00 11.59
C PHE A 660 4.51 -21.36 11.86
N ARG A 661 5.25 -20.45 12.50
CA ARG A 661 6.70 -20.48 12.65
C ARG A 661 7.19 -21.43 13.74
N GLY A 662 6.39 -21.63 14.78
CA GLY A 662 6.69 -22.41 15.99
C GLY A 662 7.36 -21.60 17.11
N ARG A 663 7.62 -20.32 16.89
CA ARG A 663 8.22 -19.36 17.84
C ARG A 663 7.89 -17.92 17.44
N GLU A 664 8.15 -16.97 18.32
CA GLU A 664 8.10 -15.53 18.03
C GLU A 664 9.12 -15.14 16.94
N PRO A 665 8.91 -14.03 16.22
CA PRO A 665 9.78 -13.57 15.13
C PRO A 665 11.13 -13.03 15.61
N GLU A 666 12.17 -13.18 14.78
CA GLU A 666 13.54 -12.76 15.07
C GLU A 666 14.05 -11.73 14.04
N VAL A 667 14.53 -10.57 14.50
CA VAL A 667 15.09 -9.49 13.64
C VAL A 667 16.29 -9.99 12.83
N GLU A 668 17.04 -10.94 13.36
CA GLU A 668 18.19 -11.57 12.71
C GLU A 668 17.83 -12.26 11.39
N ALA A 669 16.57 -12.69 11.21
CA ALA A 669 16.12 -13.28 9.94
C ALA A 669 16.18 -12.24 8.80
N LEU A 670 15.66 -11.03 9.04
CA LEU A 670 15.70 -9.93 8.07
C LEU A 670 17.13 -9.47 7.79
N LEU A 671 17.94 -9.28 8.83
CA LEU A 671 19.33 -8.86 8.66
C LEU A 671 20.13 -9.88 7.85
N ARG A 672 19.91 -11.18 8.05
CA ARG A 672 20.54 -12.24 7.26
C ARG A 672 20.06 -12.21 5.81
N GLN A 673 18.75 -12.05 5.60
CA GLN A 673 18.15 -11.98 4.27
C GLN A 673 18.80 -10.85 3.44
N ASP A 674 19.04 -9.70 4.07
CA ASP A 674 19.61 -8.51 3.43
C ASP A 674 21.14 -8.50 3.43
N GLY A 675 21.80 -9.58 3.91
CA GLY A 675 23.26 -9.69 3.91
C GLY A 675 23.97 -8.83 4.96
N MET A 676 23.25 -8.36 5.98
CA MET A 676 23.76 -7.54 7.09
C MET A 676 24.09 -8.41 8.33
N VAL A 677 24.87 -9.47 8.12
CA VAL A 677 25.39 -10.35 9.18
C VAL A 677 26.92 -10.35 9.14
N ALA A 678 27.54 -10.26 10.32
CA ALA A 678 28.99 -10.27 10.49
C ALA A 678 29.60 -11.66 10.33
#